data_AF-A0A1F3WTP7-F1
#
_entry.id   AF-A0A1F3WTP7-F1
#
_cell.length_a   1.000
_cell.length_b   1.000
_cell.length_c   1.000
_cell.angle_alpha   90.00
_cell.angle_beta   90.00
_cell.angle_gamma   90.00
#
_symmetry.space_group_name_H-M   'P 1'
#
loop_
_entity.id
_entity.type
_entity.pdbx_description
1 polymer ?
#
loop_
_entity_poly.entity_id
_entity_poly.type
_entity_poly.pdbx_seq_one_letter_code
_entity_poly.pdbx_strand_id
1 'polypeptide(L)'
;EEAKLKAQQEAEAARIKAQQEAARIKAEAEAEAKAWAEVEARAREEAELRVKEEEAELRDNEAMLLKSVRDAVHGRVPDEAEKIKPGDVSSARSTIATVLFFDVVGYTKQSVNKQINVKKQFNQLLSDCLTAQSDGDRIILDTGDGAAIGFLQHPEDALKVAMQFRKTVMADEHKDFPNLKVRIGIHLGPVNIIQDVNGQNNMVGDGINDAQRVMSFADTDQIYISRSYYDFVSRLSDEYADLFQYRGSQQDKHGREHLVYELVDALATAAEVVLPQADEAAPAMKLEPFSLAMSEAKAHSAPAAHEEPESQQDDATRLLSDAGQLNQPRKTGKPDDAEQVAQQPPPSQADIAEKPPKPAAKAHMPSEEEVRKLAEAQAKTWAGAEQRAAEAARAGVERAAQPHEVAHPAKDMQAARASRKPIPWGKMGAGLFVALLAALFAIPYLLPTQGYATRIEQLLTARLQQPVHIGQLTGRLLPAPRLELSNISVGETRQIQVRQAQVNFGLFALFSSNKPISAVELNGVQISNADLTQIAAWLPRIAADAQYPIALIRLNQGKLEAEGVQLSGIGGEIGFTQAGKLVQAKLYAEGNKFALDINATPENKMRASIVVRGGALPLLPDWTFDELSASGELDNDGLMISNLDGRIMGGTLLGSARIGWQSGWRAEGTLVAKAITLQNISKVLNGDMDGTARFRMQAASLPKLVATSTMEGAFVIKKGIISGMDIVETARLRSRGNLPGGRTHFDELSGDLSVADGVYAFRQLKMNAGVLTATGALDIAKQQMSGRILADLSMRAGMGSVALQIGGSTDSPTLRAGP
;
A
#
# COMPACT_ATOMS: atom_id res chain seq x y z
N GLU A 1 -1.45 55.17 53.71
CA GLU A 1 -2.34 54.17 53.06
C GLU A 1 -2.25 54.15 51.53
N GLU A 2 -1.78 55.23 50.89
CA GLU A 2 -1.66 55.41 49.42
C GLU A 2 -1.19 54.17 48.64
N ALA A 3 -0.18 53.43 49.11
CA ALA A 3 0.32 52.24 48.43
C ALA A 3 -0.76 51.15 48.23
N LYS A 4 -1.73 51.00 49.16
CA LYS A 4 -2.88 50.11 48.99
C LYS A 4 -3.90 50.68 48.01
N LEU A 5 -4.17 51.99 48.09
CA LEU A 5 -5.10 52.68 47.20
C LEU A 5 -4.63 52.57 45.73
N LYS A 6 -3.33 52.81 45.49
CA LYS A 6 -2.71 52.70 44.16
C LYS A 6 -2.75 51.26 43.63
N ALA A 7 -2.44 50.26 44.47
CA ALA A 7 -2.52 48.85 44.08
C ALA A 7 -3.96 48.41 43.74
N GLN A 8 -4.98 48.96 44.43
CA GLN A 8 -6.38 48.74 44.07
C GLN A 8 -6.74 49.38 42.73
N GLN A 9 -6.32 50.62 42.48
CA GLN A 9 -6.55 51.32 41.20
C GLN A 9 -5.86 50.61 40.02
N GLU A 10 -4.63 50.13 40.19
CA GLU A 10 -3.91 49.36 39.16
C GLU A 10 -4.58 48.00 38.89
N ALA A 11 -5.08 47.31 39.92
CA ALA A 11 -5.83 46.06 39.76
C ALA A 11 -7.21 46.27 39.08
N GLU A 12 -7.90 47.36 39.40
CA GLU A 12 -9.18 47.72 38.77
C GLU A 12 -9.00 48.11 37.30
N ALA A 13 -7.98 48.92 36.98
CA ALA A 13 -7.62 49.25 35.60
C ALA A 13 -7.24 48.01 34.77
N ALA A 14 -6.48 47.08 35.35
CA ALA A 14 -6.16 45.80 34.69
C ALA A 14 -7.41 44.95 34.43
N ARG A 15 -8.36 44.92 35.38
CA ARG A 15 -9.63 44.19 35.24
C ARG A 15 -10.54 44.78 34.17
N ILE A 16 -10.65 46.11 34.10
CA ILE A 16 -11.39 46.83 33.05
C ILE A 16 -10.78 46.54 31.67
N LYS A 17 -9.45 46.60 31.54
CA LYS A 17 -8.76 46.29 30.29
C LYS A 17 -9.02 44.84 29.84
N ALA A 18 -8.94 43.87 30.75
CA ALA A 18 -9.23 42.46 30.45
C ALA A 18 -10.69 42.24 30.01
N GLN A 19 -11.66 42.97 30.60
CA GLN A 19 -13.06 42.92 30.15
C GLN A 19 -13.26 43.55 28.77
N GLN A 20 -12.57 44.65 28.46
CA GLN A 20 -12.61 45.27 27.12
C GLN A 20 -11.99 44.36 26.05
N GLU A 21 -10.88 43.69 26.36
CA GLU A 21 -10.19 42.78 25.45
C GLU A 21 -11.02 41.50 25.19
N ALA A 22 -11.63 40.92 26.23
CA ALA A 22 -12.56 39.80 26.10
C ALA A 22 -13.83 40.19 25.32
N ALA A 23 -14.37 41.41 25.51
CA ALA A 23 -15.49 41.91 24.75
C ALA A 23 -15.15 42.10 23.26
N ARG A 24 -13.93 42.55 22.93
CA ARG A 24 -13.47 42.68 21.54
C ARG A 24 -13.37 41.31 20.86
N ILE A 25 -12.69 40.35 21.48
CA ILE A 25 -12.55 38.98 20.95
C ILE A 25 -13.92 38.34 20.72
N LYS A 26 -14.87 38.56 21.64
CA LYS A 26 -16.24 38.06 21.46
C LYS A 26 -16.93 38.71 20.24
N ALA A 27 -16.86 40.03 20.08
CA ALA A 27 -17.47 40.73 18.95
C ALA A 27 -16.81 40.35 17.60
N GLU A 28 -15.50 40.10 17.61
CA GLU A 28 -14.70 39.63 16.47
C GLU A 28 -15.20 38.23 16.02
N ALA A 29 -15.37 37.29 16.96
CA ALA A 29 -15.93 35.96 16.69
C ALA A 29 -17.41 35.98 16.27
N GLU A 30 -18.25 36.85 16.85
CA GLU A 30 -19.66 37.00 16.44
C GLU A 30 -19.77 37.60 15.02
N ALA A 31 -18.81 38.43 14.59
CA ALA A 31 -18.73 38.93 13.22
C ALA A 31 -18.26 37.86 12.22
N GLU A 32 -17.22 37.08 12.55
CA GLU A 32 -16.75 35.97 11.70
C GLU A 32 -17.82 34.89 11.51
N ALA A 33 -18.53 34.50 12.57
CA ALA A 33 -19.62 33.53 12.50
C ALA A 33 -20.76 34.02 11.60
N LYS A 34 -21.08 35.33 11.63
CA LYS A 34 -22.10 35.93 10.78
C LYS A 34 -21.67 35.99 9.31
N ALA A 35 -20.39 36.30 9.04
CA ALA A 35 -19.85 36.29 7.69
C ALA A 35 -19.86 34.87 7.08
N TRP A 36 -19.48 33.86 7.86
CA TRP A 36 -19.56 32.45 7.44
C TRP A 36 -20.99 32.00 7.12
N ALA A 37 -21.97 32.38 7.95
CA ALA A 37 -23.37 32.06 7.69
C ALA A 37 -23.91 32.72 6.41
N GLU A 38 -23.45 33.93 6.07
CA GLU A 38 -23.83 34.61 4.82
C GLU A 38 -23.19 33.96 3.58
N VAL A 39 -21.94 33.50 3.68
CA VAL A 39 -21.27 32.72 2.63
C VAL A 39 -21.96 31.37 2.42
N GLU A 40 -22.31 30.66 3.49
CA GLU A 40 -22.99 29.36 3.40
C GLU A 40 -24.41 29.50 2.82
N ALA A 41 -25.12 30.59 3.14
CA ALA A 41 -26.43 30.87 2.55
C ALA A 41 -26.34 31.06 1.01
N ARG A 42 -25.38 31.88 0.55
CA ARG A 42 -25.16 32.10 -0.90
C ARG A 42 -24.75 30.81 -1.62
N ALA A 43 -23.88 30.01 -1.02
CA ALA A 43 -23.48 28.71 -1.59
C ALA A 43 -24.66 27.73 -1.71
N ARG A 44 -25.64 27.78 -0.80
CA ARG A 44 -26.88 26.99 -0.88
C ARG A 44 -27.82 27.50 -1.99
N GLU A 45 -27.94 28.82 -2.17
CA GLU A 45 -28.72 29.39 -3.29
C GLU A 45 -28.08 29.05 -4.66
N GLU A 46 -26.76 29.13 -4.79
CA GLU A 46 -26.03 28.73 -6.01
C GLU A 46 -26.17 27.22 -6.29
N ALA A 47 -26.14 26.38 -5.27
CA ALA A 47 -26.38 24.93 -5.42
C ALA A 47 -27.84 24.64 -5.84
N GLU A 48 -28.82 25.32 -5.23
CA GLU A 48 -30.23 25.20 -5.62
C GLU A 48 -30.53 25.73 -7.03
N LEU A 49 -29.75 26.68 -7.54
CA LEU A 49 -29.82 27.13 -8.94
C LEU A 49 -29.24 26.07 -9.88
N ARG A 50 -28.03 25.55 -9.59
CA ARG A 50 -27.41 24.47 -10.39
C ARG A 50 -28.30 23.24 -10.53
N VAL A 51 -28.92 22.77 -9.44
CA VAL A 51 -29.84 21.61 -9.50
C VAL A 51 -31.06 21.89 -10.39
N LYS A 52 -31.56 23.13 -10.42
CA LYS A 52 -32.67 23.52 -11.31
C LYS A 52 -32.24 23.66 -12.78
N GLU A 53 -30.97 24.01 -13.02
CA GLU A 53 -30.36 23.99 -14.36
C GLU A 53 -30.13 22.54 -14.84
N GLU A 54 -29.58 21.66 -14.00
CA GLU A 54 -29.42 20.22 -14.29
C GLU A 54 -30.78 19.53 -14.54
N GLU A 55 -31.82 19.82 -13.73
CA GLU A 55 -33.18 19.30 -13.98
C GLU A 55 -33.80 19.82 -15.29
N ALA A 56 -33.42 21.01 -15.76
CA ALA A 56 -33.87 21.55 -17.03
C ALA A 56 -33.14 20.86 -18.20
N GLU A 57 -31.81 20.72 -18.12
CA GLU A 57 -31.01 19.99 -19.12
C GLU A 57 -31.43 18.52 -19.22
N LEU A 58 -31.79 17.87 -18.10
CA LEU A 58 -32.30 16.50 -18.11
C LEU A 58 -33.61 16.37 -18.89
N ARG A 59 -34.53 17.34 -18.76
CA ARG A 59 -35.81 17.35 -19.51
C ARG A 59 -35.62 17.62 -20.99
N ASP A 60 -34.73 18.54 -21.35
CA ASP A 60 -34.42 18.81 -22.76
C ASP A 60 -33.67 17.64 -23.42
N ASN A 61 -32.77 16.96 -22.68
CA ASN A 61 -32.16 15.71 -23.13
C ASN A 61 -33.17 14.56 -23.27
N GLU A 62 -34.12 14.41 -22.34
CA GLU A 62 -35.20 13.41 -22.46
C GLU A 62 -36.11 13.71 -23.66
N ALA A 63 -36.46 14.97 -23.89
CA ALA A 63 -37.21 15.40 -25.07
C ALA A 63 -36.42 15.16 -26.38
N MET A 64 -35.10 15.39 -26.38
CA MET A 64 -34.22 15.13 -27.52
C MET A 64 -34.06 13.63 -27.80
N LEU A 65 -33.99 12.77 -26.77
CA LEU A 65 -34.00 11.32 -26.90
C LEU A 65 -35.36 10.80 -27.42
N LEU A 66 -36.48 11.30 -26.89
CA LEU A 66 -37.82 10.95 -27.38
C LEU A 66 -38.03 11.39 -28.84
N LYS A 67 -37.36 12.46 -29.28
CA LYS A 67 -37.32 12.87 -30.68
C LYS A 67 -36.43 11.96 -31.53
N SER A 68 -35.19 11.67 -31.10
CA SER A 68 -34.27 10.82 -31.88
C SER A 68 -34.77 9.38 -32.04
N VAL A 69 -35.43 8.81 -31.01
CA VAL A 69 -36.13 7.52 -31.10
C VAL A 69 -37.30 7.58 -32.10
N ARG A 70 -38.04 8.68 -32.13
CA ARG A 70 -39.15 8.88 -33.09
C ARG A 70 -38.63 9.00 -34.53
N ASP A 71 -37.54 9.72 -34.74
CA ASP A 71 -36.92 9.91 -36.06
C ASP A 71 -36.26 8.61 -36.56
N ALA A 72 -35.61 7.84 -35.68
CA ALA A 72 -35.06 6.52 -35.99
C ALA A 72 -36.13 5.51 -36.44
N VAL A 73 -37.32 5.53 -35.82
CA VAL A 73 -38.48 4.71 -36.23
C VAL A 73 -39.01 5.08 -37.63
N HIS A 74 -38.72 6.29 -38.12
CA HIS A 74 -39.16 6.78 -39.43
C HIS A 74 -38.09 6.72 -40.54
N GLY A 75 -36.94 6.10 -40.28
CA GLY A 75 -36.03 5.62 -41.33
C GLY A 75 -35.38 6.70 -42.20
N ARG A 76 -35.09 7.89 -41.64
CA ARG A 76 -34.29 8.93 -42.31
C ARG A 76 -32.98 9.14 -41.57
N VAL A 77 -31.87 9.03 -42.30
CA VAL A 77 -30.53 9.45 -41.84
C VAL A 77 -30.31 10.89 -42.30
N PRO A 78 -30.09 11.87 -41.41
CA PRO A 78 -29.65 13.21 -41.77
C PRO A 78 -28.15 13.21 -42.06
N ASP A 79 -27.75 13.81 -43.18
CA ASP A 79 -26.36 13.96 -43.62
C ASP A 79 -25.81 15.31 -43.17
N GLU A 80 -25.59 15.48 -41.85
CA GLU A 80 -24.93 16.67 -41.29
C GLU A 80 -24.36 16.35 -39.89
N ALA A 81 -23.04 16.15 -39.81
CA ALA A 81 -22.33 15.76 -38.58
C ALA A 81 -21.05 16.60 -38.35
N GLU A 82 -21.20 17.92 -38.31
CA GLU A 82 -20.12 18.84 -37.96
C GLU A 82 -20.54 19.81 -36.85
N LYS A 83 -19.61 20.13 -35.94
CA LYS A 83 -19.70 21.19 -34.90
C LYS A 83 -20.72 20.97 -33.76
N ILE A 84 -20.41 20.03 -32.86
CA ILE A 84 -20.71 20.17 -31.43
C ILE A 84 -19.39 20.46 -30.69
N LYS A 85 -19.36 21.46 -29.81
CA LYS A 85 -18.16 21.79 -29.00
C LYS A 85 -18.15 20.99 -27.69
N PRO A 86 -16.98 20.54 -27.19
CA PRO A 86 -16.89 19.80 -25.94
C PRO A 86 -16.87 20.71 -24.70
N GLY A 87 -17.53 20.25 -23.64
CA GLY A 87 -17.58 20.87 -22.32
C GLY A 87 -18.91 20.54 -21.62
N ASP A 88 -18.97 20.05 -20.39
CA ASP A 88 -17.88 19.54 -19.55
C ASP A 88 -18.37 18.33 -18.71
N VAL A 89 -17.68 17.19 -18.84
CA VAL A 89 -17.84 16.01 -17.97
C VAL A 89 -16.45 15.44 -17.74
N SER A 90 -15.73 16.02 -16.78
CA SER A 90 -14.36 15.65 -16.38
C SER A 90 -14.27 14.28 -15.70
N SER A 91 -14.61 13.25 -16.47
CA SER A 91 -14.13 11.88 -16.28
C SER A 91 -12.76 11.80 -16.97
N ALA A 92 -11.72 11.36 -16.25
CA ALA A 92 -10.39 11.21 -16.81
C ALA A 92 -10.37 10.09 -17.86
N ARG A 93 -10.59 10.43 -19.13
CA ARG A 93 -10.62 9.48 -20.23
C ARG A 93 -9.22 8.89 -20.44
N SER A 94 -9.12 7.57 -20.42
CA SER A 94 -7.91 6.88 -20.85
C SER A 94 -7.67 7.13 -22.34
N THR A 95 -6.46 7.55 -22.68
CA THR A 95 -5.97 7.65 -24.06
C THR A 95 -4.84 6.65 -24.27
N ILE A 96 -4.41 6.46 -25.52
CA ILE A 96 -3.19 5.73 -25.85
C ILE A 96 -2.08 6.76 -26.06
N ALA A 97 -0.89 6.50 -25.51
CA ALA A 97 0.29 7.33 -25.73
C ALA A 97 1.51 6.45 -26.04
N THR A 98 2.44 7.02 -26.80
CA THR A 98 3.80 6.49 -26.88
C THR A 98 4.63 7.18 -25.81
N VAL A 99 5.13 6.40 -24.85
CA VAL A 99 5.96 6.90 -23.75
C VAL A 99 7.41 6.56 -24.02
N LEU A 100 8.21 7.61 -24.20
CA LEU A 100 9.67 7.59 -24.25
C LEU A 100 10.21 7.85 -22.84
N PHE A 101 11.08 6.99 -22.34
CA PHE A 101 11.63 7.07 -20.99
C PHE A 101 13.16 7.08 -21.02
N PHE A 102 13.77 8.05 -20.34
CA PHE A 102 15.22 8.20 -20.16
C PHE A 102 15.62 8.02 -18.68
N ASP A 103 16.80 7.46 -18.44
CA ASP A 103 17.50 7.42 -17.14
C ASP A 103 18.99 7.72 -17.34
N VAL A 104 19.61 8.52 -16.46
CA VAL A 104 21.06 8.80 -16.52
C VAL A 104 21.85 7.82 -15.65
N VAL A 105 22.65 6.98 -16.32
CA VAL A 105 23.40 5.87 -15.73
C VAL A 105 24.31 6.35 -14.60
N GLY A 106 24.00 5.90 -13.38
CA GLY A 106 24.83 6.16 -12.19
C GLY A 106 24.75 7.59 -11.66
N TYR A 107 23.78 8.41 -12.09
CA TYR A 107 23.57 9.80 -11.64
C TYR A 107 23.71 9.98 -10.11
N THR A 108 23.01 9.15 -9.33
CA THR A 108 23.00 9.20 -7.85
C THR A 108 24.34 8.89 -7.19
N LYS A 109 25.31 8.29 -7.91
CA LYS A 109 26.67 8.03 -7.43
C LYS A 109 27.63 9.21 -7.67
N GLN A 110 27.22 10.21 -8.44
CA GLN A 110 28.03 11.40 -8.73
C GLN A 110 27.89 12.45 -7.61
N SER A 111 28.86 13.37 -7.48
CA SER A 111 28.74 14.49 -6.53
C SER A 111 27.68 15.50 -6.99
N VAL A 112 27.09 16.25 -6.05
CA VAL A 112 25.98 17.20 -6.34
C VAL A 112 26.30 18.17 -7.48
N ASN A 113 27.53 18.72 -7.52
CA ASN A 113 27.95 19.62 -8.60
C ASN A 113 28.03 18.92 -9.97
N LYS A 114 28.37 17.62 -10.00
CA LYS A 114 28.33 16.82 -11.24
C LYS A 114 26.88 16.52 -11.63
N GLN A 115 26.03 16.10 -10.69
CA GLN A 115 24.60 15.85 -10.93
C GLN A 115 23.92 17.08 -11.57
N ILE A 116 24.12 18.28 -11.00
CA ILE A 116 23.58 19.54 -11.55
C ILE A 116 24.07 19.78 -12.99
N ASN A 117 25.36 19.60 -13.28
CA ASN A 117 25.91 19.80 -14.62
C ASN A 117 25.38 18.78 -15.63
N VAL A 118 25.34 17.49 -15.27
CA VAL A 118 24.84 16.41 -16.13
C VAL A 118 23.34 16.58 -16.40
N LYS A 119 22.54 16.93 -15.38
CA LYS A 119 21.11 17.22 -15.55
C LYS A 119 20.88 18.44 -16.45
N LYS A 120 21.71 19.48 -16.33
CA LYS A 120 21.64 20.64 -17.22
C LYS A 120 21.97 20.28 -18.68
N GLN A 121 22.98 19.45 -18.92
CA GLN A 121 23.30 18.95 -20.26
C GLN A 121 22.18 18.07 -20.83
N PHE A 122 21.64 17.14 -20.02
CA PHE A 122 20.50 16.29 -20.38
C PHE A 122 19.26 17.11 -20.74
N ASN A 123 18.83 18.04 -19.88
CA ASN A 123 17.64 18.87 -20.13
C ASN A 123 17.80 19.76 -21.38
N GLN A 124 18.99 20.32 -21.63
CA GLN A 124 19.27 21.10 -22.83
C GLN A 124 19.14 20.23 -24.09
N LEU A 125 19.89 19.13 -24.17
CA LEU A 125 19.90 18.25 -25.34
C LEU A 125 18.51 17.63 -25.61
N LEU A 126 17.77 17.28 -24.56
CA LEU A 126 16.40 16.78 -24.69
C LEU A 126 15.46 17.87 -25.25
N SER A 127 15.58 19.11 -24.77
CA SER A 127 14.82 20.24 -25.31
C SER A 127 15.14 20.49 -26.79
N ASP A 128 16.41 20.41 -27.18
CA ASP A 128 16.85 20.61 -28.55
C ASP A 128 16.33 19.50 -29.49
N CYS A 129 16.31 18.24 -29.02
CA CYS A 129 15.71 17.12 -29.76
C CYS A 129 14.18 17.22 -29.88
N LEU A 130 13.48 17.67 -28.82
CA LEU A 130 12.03 17.87 -28.82
C LEU A 130 11.58 19.08 -29.66
N THR A 131 12.44 20.08 -29.81
CA THR A 131 12.20 21.26 -30.68
C THR A 131 12.43 20.92 -32.17
N ALA A 132 13.14 19.82 -32.47
CA ALA A 132 13.34 19.34 -33.83
C ALA A 132 12.18 18.48 -34.37
N GLN A 133 11.20 18.11 -33.53
CA GLN A 133 9.98 17.41 -33.95
C GLN A 133 8.76 18.34 -33.94
N SER A 134 7.71 17.92 -34.63
CA SER A 134 6.42 18.60 -34.83
C SER A 134 5.76 19.14 -33.55
N ASP A 135 4.87 20.12 -33.73
CA ASP A 135 3.98 20.69 -32.69
C ASP A 135 2.86 19.72 -32.24
N GLY A 136 3.17 18.41 -32.12
CA GLY A 136 2.24 17.39 -31.64
C GLY A 136 2.10 17.40 -30.11
N ASP A 137 0.90 17.10 -29.62
CA ASP A 137 0.61 17.09 -28.18
C ASP A 137 1.53 16.12 -27.42
N ARG A 138 2.28 16.67 -26.44
CA ARG A 138 3.25 15.93 -25.63
C ARG A 138 3.24 16.36 -24.17
N ILE A 139 3.40 15.38 -23.28
CA ILE A 139 3.47 15.57 -21.82
C ILE A 139 4.88 15.19 -21.35
N ILE A 140 5.57 16.06 -20.63
CA ILE A 140 6.95 15.86 -20.16
C ILE A 140 6.98 15.79 -18.63
N LEU A 141 7.57 14.74 -18.07
CA LEU A 141 7.76 14.54 -16.64
C LEU A 141 9.26 14.46 -16.33
N ASP A 142 9.73 15.22 -15.35
CA ASP A 142 11.08 15.07 -14.79
C ASP A 142 11.08 13.97 -13.72
N THR A 143 11.97 12.97 -13.84
CA THR A 143 12.10 11.86 -12.86
C THR A 143 13.16 12.11 -11.79
N GLY A 144 13.84 13.25 -11.84
CA GLY A 144 15.04 13.59 -11.06
C GLY A 144 16.32 13.25 -11.83
N ASP A 145 16.57 11.97 -12.08
CA ASP A 145 17.75 11.45 -12.79
C ASP A 145 17.55 11.28 -14.31
N GLY A 146 16.34 11.43 -14.83
CA GLY A 146 16.02 11.30 -16.25
C GLY A 146 14.78 12.11 -16.65
N ALA A 147 13.98 11.60 -17.59
CA ALA A 147 12.70 12.18 -17.97
C ALA A 147 11.79 11.14 -18.65
N ALA A 148 10.47 11.33 -18.58
CA ALA A 148 9.49 10.60 -19.37
C ALA A 148 8.70 11.56 -20.26
N ILE A 149 8.49 11.20 -21.52
CA ILE A 149 7.78 12.00 -22.52
C ILE A 149 6.67 11.15 -23.13
N GLY A 150 5.42 11.53 -22.91
CA GLY A 150 4.24 10.92 -23.51
C GLY A 150 3.82 11.69 -24.75
N PHE A 151 3.99 11.09 -25.93
CA PHE A 151 3.51 11.59 -27.22
C PHE A 151 2.08 11.07 -27.44
N LEU A 152 1.13 11.98 -27.63
CA LEU A 152 -0.31 11.65 -27.70
C LEU A 152 -0.85 11.45 -29.12
N GLN A 153 -0.06 11.81 -30.14
CA GLN A 153 -0.50 11.85 -31.55
C GLN A 153 0.39 11.02 -32.49
N HIS A 154 1.72 11.19 -32.40
CA HIS A 154 2.70 10.63 -33.35
C HIS A 154 3.69 9.66 -32.67
N PRO A 155 3.44 8.34 -32.71
CA PRO A 155 4.34 7.32 -32.14
C PRO A 155 5.76 7.35 -32.72
N GLU A 156 5.91 7.75 -33.98
CA GLU A 156 7.19 7.87 -34.68
C GLU A 156 8.09 8.97 -34.09
N ASP A 157 7.53 10.02 -33.48
CA ASP A 157 8.32 11.13 -32.92
C ASP A 157 9.13 10.69 -31.69
N ALA A 158 8.63 9.71 -30.93
CA ALA A 158 9.38 9.10 -29.82
C ALA A 158 10.67 8.41 -30.30
N LEU A 159 10.62 7.67 -31.41
CA LEU A 159 11.79 7.02 -31.99
C LEU A 159 12.76 8.05 -32.58
N LYS A 160 12.27 9.06 -33.30
CA LYS A 160 13.10 10.15 -33.83
C LYS A 160 13.88 10.86 -32.71
N VAL A 161 13.21 11.22 -31.61
CA VAL A 161 13.86 11.86 -30.44
C VAL A 161 14.86 10.91 -29.78
N ALA A 162 14.51 9.64 -29.58
CA ALA A 162 15.43 8.65 -29.00
C ALA A 162 16.72 8.48 -29.83
N MET A 163 16.58 8.32 -31.15
CA MET A 163 17.69 8.19 -32.09
C MET A 163 18.54 9.45 -32.17
N GLN A 164 17.91 10.63 -32.27
CA GLN A 164 18.61 11.91 -32.31
C GLN A 164 19.39 12.17 -31.01
N PHE A 165 18.79 11.85 -29.87
CA PHE A 165 19.42 11.99 -28.55
C PHE A 165 20.62 11.04 -28.41
N ARG A 166 20.45 9.73 -28.67
CA ARG A 166 21.56 8.75 -28.66
C ARG A 166 22.69 9.18 -29.58
N LYS A 167 22.38 9.52 -30.84
CA LYS A 167 23.36 9.94 -31.85
C LYS A 167 24.16 11.17 -31.42
N THR A 168 23.53 12.13 -30.72
CA THR A 168 24.21 13.35 -30.26
C THR A 168 25.02 13.11 -28.97
N VAL A 169 24.55 12.25 -28.06
CA VAL A 169 25.32 11.86 -26.86
C VAL A 169 26.56 11.04 -27.23
N MET A 170 26.44 10.09 -28.16
CA MET A 170 27.53 9.20 -28.55
C MET A 170 28.48 9.78 -29.61
N ALA A 171 28.23 11.01 -30.08
CA ALA A 171 29.11 11.70 -31.04
C ALA A 171 30.54 11.83 -30.50
N ASP A 172 31.53 11.62 -31.37
CA ASP A 172 32.96 11.56 -31.04
C ASP A 172 33.27 10.76 -29.74
N GLU A 173 32.68 9.57 -29.57
CA GLU A 173 32.87 8.72 -28.38
C GLU A 173 32.48 9.42 -27.04
N HIS A 174 31.38 10.17 -27.04
CA HIS A 174 30.90 10.99 -25.91
C HIS A 174 31.79 12.19 -25.55
N LYS A 175 32.73 12.61 -26.39
CA LYS A 175 33.67 13.72 -26.14
C LYS A 175 33.01 15.04 -25.72
N ASP A 176 31.85 15.38 -26.29
CA ASP A 176 31.08 16.59 -25.92
C ASP A 176 30.23 16.39 -24.65
N PHE A 177 29.88 15.14 -24.32
CA PHE A 177 28.98 14.77 -23.23
C PHE A 177 29.54 13.66 -22.29
N PRO A 178 30.81 13.72 -21.83
CA PRO A 178 31.53 12.54 -21.31
C PRO A 178 31.09 12.03 -19.92
N ASN A 179 30.12 12.69 -19.28
CA ASN A 179 29.50 12.24 -18.02
C ASN A 179 27.99 11.97 -18.17
N LEU A 180 27.44 12.11 -19.38
CA LEU A 180 26.04 11.85 -19.71
C LEU A 180 25.97 10.53 -20.48
N LYS A 181 25.50 9.49 -19.80
CA LYS A 181 25.28 8.15 -20.33
C LYS A 181 23.87 7.75 -19.97
N VAL A 182 23.09 7.23 -20.91
CA VAL A 182 21.64 7.09 -20.73
C VAL A 182 21.13 5.68 -21.02
N ARG A 183 20.02 5.31 -20.40
CA ARG A 183 19.18 4.18 -20.81
C ARG A 183 17.89 4.71 -21.37
N ILE A 184 17.41 4.13 -22.47
CA ILE A 184 16.24 4.61 -23.20
C ILE A 184 15.25 3.46 -23.43
N GLY A 185 13.97 3.70 -23.11
CA GLY A 185 12.88 2.77 -23.35
C GLY A 185 11.71 3.41 -24.09
N ILE A 186 11.06 2.68 -25.00
CA ILE A 186 9.85 3.14 -25.69
C ILE A 186 8.71 2.11 -25.56
N HIS A 187 7.52 2.57 -25.17
CA HIS A 187 6.32 1.74 -25.07
C HIS A 187 5.07 2.46 -25.58
N LEU A 188 4.19 1.71 -26.25
CA LEU A 188 2.86 2.15 -26.68
C LEU A 188 1.81 1.51 -25.76
N GLY A 189 1.06 2.31 -25.02
CA GLY A 189 0.11 1.79 -24.02
C GLY A 189 -0.89 2.82 -23.50
N PRO A 190 -1.84 2.37 -22.65
CA PRO A 190 -2.87 3.24 -22.09
C PRO A 190 -2.31 4.15 -20.99
N VAL A 191 -2.70 5.43 -21.05
CA VAL A 191 -2.40 6.44 -20.04
C VAL A 191 -3.62 7.31 -19.77
N ASN A 192 -3.77 7.77 -18.54
CA ASN A 192 -4.74 8.79 -18.15
C ASN A 192 -4.01 10.12 -18.03
N ILE A 193 -4.58 11.17 -18.62
CA ILE A 193 -4.09 12.54 -18.45
C ILE A 193 -4.80 13.14 -17.24
N ILE A 194 -4.02 13.68 -16.30
CA ILE A 194 -4.49 14.39 -15.12
C ILE A 194 -3.81 15.75 -15.03
N GLN A 195 -4.40 16.73 -14.36
CA GLN A 195 -3.71 17.96 -14.01
C GLN A 195 -3.06 17.84 -12.62
N ASP A 196 -1.84 18.34 -12.49
CA ASP A 196 -1.11 18.37 -11.23
C ASP A 196 -1.54 19.56 -10.34
N VAL A 197 -0.93 19.68 -9.16
CA VAL A 197 -1.22 20.78 -8.21
C VAL A 197 -0.83 22.18 -8.73
N ASN A 198 -0.11 22.26 -9.86
CA ASN A 198 0.28 23.49 -10.54
C ASN A 198 -0.54 23.75 -11.82
N GLY A 199 -1.54 22.90 -12.12
CA GLY A 199 -2.35 22.96 -13.34
C GLY A 199 -1.66 22.45 -14.60
N GLN A 200 -0.51 21.78 -14.48
CA GLN A 200 0.20 21.19 -15.62
C GLN A 200 -0.38 19.80 -15.94
N ASN A 201 -0.55 19.52 -17.23
CA ASN A 201 -0.94 18.18 -17.68
C ASN A 201 0.17 17.18 -17.33
N ASN A 202 -0.22 16.03 -16.79
CA ASN A 202 0.62 14.98 -16.27
C ASN A 202 0.01 13.61 -16.66
N MET A 203 0.81 12.55 -16.66
CA MET A 203 0.46 11.24 -17.22
C MET A 203 0.60 10.14 -16.15
N VAL A 204 -0.46 9.35 -15.95
CA VAL A 204 -0.50 8.22 -15.00
C VAL A 204 -1.18 7.00 -15.63
N GLY A 205 -0.70 5.80 -15.31
CA GLY A 205 -1.25 4.55 -15.83
C GLY A 205 -0.16 3.54 -16.17
N ASP A 206 -0.54 2.40 -16.76
CA ASP A 206 0.44 1.35 -17.04
C ASP A 206 1.37 1.66 -18.21
N GLY A 207 0.96 2.48 -19.19
CA GLY A 207 1.84 2.87 -20.29
C GLY A 207 3.15 3.53 -19.84
N ILE A 208 3.11 4.40 -18.83
CA ILE A 208 4.34 4.99 -18.25
C ILE A 208 5.11 3.99 -17.37
N ASN A 209 4.41 3.11 -16.64
CA ASN A 209 5.03 2.07 -15.83
C ASN A 209 5.80 1.05 -16.68
N ASP A 210 5.26 0.66 -17.84
CA ASP A 210 5.86 -0.30 -18.75
C ASP A 210 6.99 0.32 -19.58
N ALA A 211 6.89 1.60 -19.97
CA ALA A 211 8.02 2.33 -20.55
C ALA A 211 9.23 2.37 -19.61
N GLN A 212 9.01 2.59 -18.30
CA GLN A 212 10.06 2.55 -17.30
C GLN A 212 10.70 1.16 -17.18
N ARG A 213 9.90 0.07 -17.28
CA ARG A 213 10.41 -1.31 -17.24
C ARG A 213 11.25 -1.63 -18.47
N VAL A 214 10.75 -1.31 -19.66
CA VAL A 214 11.46 -1.47 -20.94
C VAL A 214 12.82 -0.75 -20.91
N MET A 215 12.85 0.51 -20.44
CA MET A 215 14.08 1.26 -20.22
C MET A 215 15.01 0.55 -19.23
N SER A 216 14.48 -0.01 -18.13
CA SER A 216 15.31 -0.62 -17.09
C SER A 216 16.03 -1.91 -17.51
N PHE A 217 15.61 -2.54 -18.62
CA PHE A 217 16.29 -3.69 -19.24
C PHE A 217 17.37 -3.31 -20.25
N ALA A 218 17.41 -2.05 -20.70
CA ALA A 218 18.47 -1.55 -21.59
C ALA A 218 19.77 -1.36 -20.81
N ASP A 219 20.90 -1.70 -21.43
CA ASP A 219 22.23 -1.33 -20.94
C ASP A 219 22.60 0.10 -21.36
N THR A 220 23.81 0.52 -21.00
CA THR A 220 24.30 1.89 -21.22
C THR A 220 24.29 2.27 -22.70
N ASP A 221 23.61 3.38 -23.00
CA ASP A 221 23.41 4.00 -24.31
C ASP A 221 22.58 3.15 -25.32
N GLN A 222 21.92 2.08 -24.84
CA GLN A 222 20.95 1.30 -25.62
C GLN A 222 19.54 1.93 -25.64
N ILE A 223 18.78 1.61 -26.69
CA ILE A 223 17.36 1.94 -26.84
C ILE A 223 16.59 0.62 -26.96
N TYR A 224 15.78 0.29 -25.96
CA TYR A 224 14.89 -0.86 -25.98
C TYR A 224 13.45 -0.41 -26.26
N ILE A 225 12.69 -1.26 -26.95
CA ILE A 225 11.27 -1.04 -27.20
C ILE A 225 10.44 -2.25 -26.76
N SER A 226 9.24 -1.99 -26.27
CA SER A 226 8.25 -3.04 -26.01
C SER A 226 7.68 -3.60 -27.31
N ARG A 227 7.20 -4.85 -27.25
CA ARG A 227 6.40 -5.45 -28.33
C ARG A 227 5.23 -4.59 -28.81
N SER A 228 4.48 -3.91 -27.93
CA SER A 228 3.33 -3.11 -28.38
C SER A 228 3.74 -1.91 -29.25
N TYR A 229 4.94 -1.36 -29.01
CA TYR A 229 5.53 -0.35 -29.89
C TYR A 229 6.07 -0.98 -31.19
N TYR A 230 6.78 -2.12 -31.11
CA TYR A 230 7.30 -2.85 -32.28
C TYR A 230 6.18 -3.26 -33.25
N ASP A 231 5.14 -3.94 -32.74
CA ASP A 231 3.98 -4.44 -33.49
C ASP A 231 3.17 -3.30 -34.15
N PHE A 232 3.40 -2.03 -33.76
CA PHE A 232 2.83 -0.83 -34.38
C PHE A 232 3.80 -0.18 -35.37
N VAL A 233 5.02 0.18 -34.95
CA VAL A 233 5.96 0.97 -35.77
C VAL A 233 6.45 0.20 -37.00
N SER A 234 6.59 -1.12 -36.90
CA SER A 234 6.92 -2.01 -38.01
C SER A 234 5.85 -2.09 -39.11
N ARG A 235 4.65 -1.50 -38.88
CA ARG A 235 3.57 -1.39 -39.87
C ARG A 235 3.47 0.00 -40.50
N LEU A 236 4.26 0.97 -40.05
CA LEU A 236 4.31 2.31 -40.64
C LEU A 236 5.25 2.37 -41.84
N SER A 237 6.35 1.62 -41.81
CA SER A 237 7.30 1.41 -42.91
C SER A 237 8.09 0.14 -42.65
N ASP A 238 8.37 -0.63 -43.71
CA ASP A 238 9.28 -1.79 -43.65
C ASP A 238 10.68 -1.36 -43.15
N GLU A 239 11.10 -0.13 -43.47
CA GLU A 239 12.37 0.47 -43.01
C GLU A 239 12.46 0.54 -41.48
N TYR A 240 11.33 0.62 -40.75
CA TYR A 240 11.34 0.58 -39.28
C TYR A 240 11.40 -0.84 -38.73
N ALA A 241 10.93 -1.85 -39.47
CA ALA A 241 10.97 -3.25 -39.02
C ALA A 241 12.41 -3.77 -38.92
N ASP A 242 13.25 -3.43 -39.90
CA ASP A 242 14.65 -3.87 -39.98
C ASP A 242 15.58 -3.24 -38.93
N LEU A 243 15.16 -2.19 -38.23
CA LEU A 243 15.98 -1.52 -37.20
C LEU A 243 15.97 -2.23 -35.83
N PHE A 244 15.09 -3.23 -35.61
CA PHE A 244 14.86 -3.80 -34.29
C PHE A 244 15.20 -5.30 -34.21
N GLN A 245 16.14 -5.65 -33.33
CA GLN A 245 16.47 -7.03 -33.02
C GLN A 245 15.74 -7.50 -31.75
N TYR A 246 14.94 -8.56 -31.85
CA TYR A 246 14.30 -9.19 -30.69
C TYR A 246 15.34 -9.70 -29.68
N ARG A 247 15.21 -9.28 -28.41
CA ARG A 247 16.13 -9.61 -27.31
C ARG A 247 15.57 -10.62 -26.30
N GLY A 248 14.36 -11.15 -26.54
CA GLY A 248 13.73 -12.15 -25.70
C GLY A 248 12.62 -11.61 -24.80
N SER A 249 12.18 -12.47 -23.88
CA SER A 249 11.31 -12.09 -22.76
C SER A 249 12.18 -11.72 -21.56
N GLN A 250 12.01 -10.51 -21.03
CA GLN A 250 12.69 -10.02 -19.83
C GLN A 250 11.69 -9.90 -18.69
N GLN A 251 12.03 -10.39 -17.50
CA GLN A 251 11.12 -10.35 -16.34
C GLN A 251 11.36 -9.12 -15.47
N ASP A 252 10.29 -8.36 -15.17
CA ASP A 252 10.37 -7.24 -14.24
C ASP A 252 10.59 -7.71 -12.79
N LYS A 253 10.89 -6.77 -11.89
CA LYS A 253 11.07 -7.03 -10.45
C LYS A 253 9.82 -7.58 -9.72
N HIS A 254 8.72 -7.81 -10.45
CA HIS A 254 7.48 -8.40 -9.98
C HIS A 254 7.14 -9.72 -10.72
N GLY A 255 8.06 -10.24 -11.55
CA GLY A 255 7.91 -11.51 -12.27
C GLY A 255 7.06 -11.45 -13.54
N ARG A 256 6.70 -10.26 -14.04
CA ARG A 256 5.98 -10.14 -15.33
C ARG A 256 6.93 -10.13 -16.50
N GLU A 257 6.51 -10.79 -17.57
CA GLU A 257 7.26 -10.89 -18.81
C GLU A 257 7.02 -9.72 -19.76
N HIS A 258 8.11 -9.09 -20.18
CA HIS A 258 8.16 -8.02 -21.17
C HIS A 258 8.95 -8.51 -22.39
N LEU A 259 8.26 -8.68 -23.51
CA LEU A 259 8.88 -8.97 -24.80
C LEU A 259 9.54 -7.69 -25.33
N VAL A 260 10.86 -7.70 -25.45
CA VAL A 260 11.68 -6.52 -25.78
C VAL A 260 12.51 -6.70 -27.06
N TYR A 261 12.72 -5.58 -27.74
CA TYR A 261 13.51 -5.48 -28.96
C TYR A 261 14.49 -4.31 -28.80
N GLU A 262 15.74 -4.48 -29.23
CA GLU A 262 16.76 -3.42 -29.22
C GLU A 262 16.85 -2.73 -30.57
N LEU A 263 17.00 -1.40 -30.57
CA LEU A 263 17.31 -0.64 -31.78
C LEU A 263 18.78 -0.79 -32.17
N VAL A 264 19.04 -1.58 -33.20
CA VAL A 264 20.38 -1.85 -33.76
C VAL A 264 20.62 -0.91 -34.94
N ASP A 265 21.60 -0.01 -34.82
CA ASP A 265 21.97 0.87 -35.94
C ASP A 265 22.68 0.06 -37.03
N ALA A 266 22.06 -0.08 -38.20
CA ALA A 266 22.66 -0.69 -39.40
C ALA A 266 23.93 0.04 -39.91
N LEU A 267 24.28 1.20 -39.31
CA LEU A 267 25.49 1.98 -39.55
C LEU A 267 26.62 1.72 -38.51
N ALA A 268 26.33 1.02 -37.41
CA ALA A 268 27.32 0.70 -36.36
C ALA A 268 28.08 -0.61 -36.65
N THR A 269 27.52 -1.50 -37.49
CA THR A 269 28.02 -2.85 -37.81
C THR A 269 29.35 -2.89 -38.60
N ALA A 270 30.05 -1.77 -38.73
CA ALA A 270 31.33 -1.64 -39.40
C ALA A 270 32.54 -1.64 -38.44
N ALA A 271 32.33 -1.53 -37.12
CA ALA A 271 33.41 -1.30 -36.15
C ALA A 271 33.92 -2.56 -35.41
N GLU A 272 33.10 -3.61 -35.25
CA GLU A 272 33.48 -4.80 -34.46
C GLU A 272 33.21 -6.11 -35.20
N VAL A 273 34.05 -6.40 -36.20
CA VAL A 273 34.16 -7.73 -36.83
C VAL A 273 35.45 -8.40 -36.37
N VAL A 274 35.37 -9.14 -35.26
CA VAL A 274 36.40 -10.10 -34.85
C VAL A 274 35.76 -11.49 -34.79
N LEU A 275 35.77 -12.18 -35.94
CA LEU A 275 35.34 -13.57 -36.05
C LEU A 275 36.48 -14.52 -35.63
N PRO A 276 36.28 -15.41 -34.63
CA PRO A 276 36.85 -16.74 -34.69
C PRO A 276 36.24 -17.46 -35.90
N GLN A 277 37.06 -18.17 -36.69
CA GLN A 277 36.59 -18.86 -37.89
C GLN A 277 35.76 -20.11 -37.54
N ALA A 278 34.85 -20.49 -38.44
CA ALA A 278 33.96 -21.64 -38.31
C ALA A 278 34.56 -22.90 -38.96
N ASP A 279 34.01 -24.06 -38.59
CA ASP A 279 33.62 -25.18 -39.47
C ASP A 279 32.92 -26.25 -38.59
N GLU A 280 31.96 -27.07 -39.03
CA GLU A 280 31.40 -27.25 -40.39
C GLU A 280 29.91 -27.68 -40.35
N ALA A 281 29.21 -27.51 -41.46
CA ALA A 281 28.03 -28.25 -41.96
C ALA A 281 26.84 -28.65 -41.03
N ALA A 282 25.68 -28.03 -41.28
CA ALA A 282 24.37 -28.71 -41.27
C ALA A 282 24.01 -29.17 -42.69
N PRO A 283 23.16 -30.20 -42.90
CA PRO A 283 21.70 -29.99 -43.07
C PRO A 283 20.86 -31.20 -42.54
N ALA A 284 19.55 -31.41 -42.75
CA ALA A 284 18.50 -30.75 -43.54
C ALA A 284 17.09 -30.97 -42.89
N MET A 285 16.06 -30.26 -43.37
CA MET A 285 14.63 -30.52 -43.04
C MET A 285 14.03 -31.71 -43.83
N LYS A 286 13.13 -32.50 -43.20
CA LYS A 286 11.73 -32.77 -43.67
C LYS A 286 10.92 -33.78 -42.83
N LEU A 287 9.73 -33.34 -42.41
CA LEU A 287 8.40 -34.00 -42.38
C LEU A 287 8.27 -35.55 -42.22
N GLU A 288 7.59 -35.96 -41.14
CA GLU A 288 6.41 -36.86 -41.02
C GLU A 288 6.24 -38.07 -41.98
N PRO A 289 5.82 -39.28 -41.50
CA PRO A 289 4.59 -39.42 -40.69
C PRO A 289 4.51 -40.54 -39.62
N PHE A 290 3.38 -40.55 -38.91
CA PHE A 290 2.86 -41.56 -37.96
C PHE A 290 3.11 -43.05 -38.29
N SER A 291 3.36 -43.87 -37.25
CA SER A 291 2.87 -45.26 -37.18
C SER A 291 2.78 -45.79 -35.74
N LEU A 292 1.76 -46.61 -35.46
CA LEU A 292 1.59 -47.34 -34.21
C LEU A 292 2.10 -48.78 -34.36
N ALA A 293 2.88 -49.27 -33.40
CA ALA A 293 3.12 -50.71 -33.21
C ALA A 293 3.47 -51.02 -31.74
N MET A 294 2.86 -52.07 -31.17
CA MET A 294 3.35 -52.70 -29.95
C MET A 294 4.24 -53.90 -30.32
N SER A 295 5.28 -54.17 -29.56
CA SER A 295 5.74 -55.55 -29.32
C SER A 295 6.58 -55.67 -28.05
N GLU A 296 6.64 -56.88 -27.51
CA GLU A 296 7.26 -57.26 -26.24
C GLU A 296 8.75 -57.63 -26.41
N ALA A 297 9.55 -57.58 -25.34
CA ALA A 297 10.31 -58.78 -24.87
C ALA A 297 11.18 -58.55 -23.61
N LYS A 298 10.84 -59.28 -22.54
CA LYS A 298 11.70 -59.91 -21.51
C LYS A 298 13.11 -59.36 -21.17
N ALA A 299 13.19 -58.78 -19.96
CA ALA A 299 13.77 -59.39 -18.74
C ALA A 299 15.18 -60.05 -18.74
N HIS A 300 15.99 -59.63 -17.76
CA HIS A 300 17.01 -60.40 -17.00
C HIS A 300 16.88 -59.94 -15.53
N SER A 301 16.37 -60.73 -14.58
CA SER A 301 16.98 -61.88 -13.87
C SER A 301 17.84 -61.50 -12.64
N ALA A 302 17.22 -61.51 -11.45
CA ALA A 302 17.91 -61.70 -10.15
C ALA A 302 18.09 -63.23 -9.89
N PRO A 303 18.94 -63.65 -8.92
CA PRO A 303 18.55 -63.75 -7.49
C PRO A 303 19.72 -63.37 -6.54
N ALA A 304 19.71 -63.50 -5.20
CA ALA A 304 18.78 -64.01 -4.17
C ALA A 304 18.94 -63.12 -2.89
N ALA A 305 18.27 -63.28 -1.74
CA ALA A 305 17.28 -64.24 -1.22
C ALA A 305 16.29 -63.46 -0.30
N HIS A 306 15.01 -63.84 -0.15
CA HIS A 306 14.43 -64.68 0.93
C HIS A 306 14.95 -64.37 2.37
N GLU A 307 14.12 -64.32 3.41
CA GLU A 307 12.80 -64.95 3.62
C GLU A 307 11.68 -64.00 4.11
N GLU A 308 10.44 -64.50 4.08
CA GLU A 308 9.18 -63.92 4.58
C GLU A 308 8.63 -64.86 5.68
N PRO A 309 7.67 -64.46 6.56
CA PRO A 309 6.29 -64.93 6.31
C PRO A 309 5.16 -64.02 6.86
N GLU A 310 3.92 -64.47 6.65
CA GLU A 310 2.68 -63.74 6.89
C GLU A 310 1.99 -63.98 8.26
N SER A 311 0.99 -63.14 8.53
CA SER A 311 -0.33 -63.51 9.10
C SER A 311 -0.56 -63.79 10.61
N GLN A 312 -1.46 -62.96 11.16
CA GLN A 312 -2.63 -63.30 12.00
C GLN A 312 -2.50 -63.90 13.42
N GLN A 313 -3.03 -63.09 14.36
CA GLN A 313 -4.01 -63.40 15.41
C GLN A 313 -3.62 -63.81 16.85
N ASP A 314 -4.50 -63.30 17.74
CA ASP A 314 -4.96 -63.77 19.06
C ASP A 314 -4.24 -63.44 20.38
N ASP A 315 -5.10 -63.42 21.39
CA ASP A 315 -4.94 -63.41 22.85
C ASP A 315 -4.22 -62.26 23.58
N ALA A 316 -5.03 -61.24 23.82
CA ALA A 316 -5.13 -60.56 25.10
C ALA A 316 -4.90 -61.47 26.34
N THR A 317 -3.80 -61.26 27.05
CA THR A 317 -3.76 -61.24 28.54
C THR A 317 -2.53 -60.48 29.03
N ARG A 318 -2.68 -59.16 29.26
CA ARG A 318 -2.04 -58.36 30.33
C ARG A 318 -2.30 -56.86 30.11
N LEU A 319 -3.20 -56.29 30.91
CA LEU A 319 -3.11 -54.99 31.60
C LEU A 319 -4.52 -54.60 32.15
N LEU A 320 -4.92 -55.27 33.24
CA LEU A 320 -6.08 -54.91 34.05
C LEU A 320 -5.67 -54.87 35.53
N SER A 321 -5.17 -53.72 35.96
CA SER A 321 -4.97 -53.28 37.36
C SER A 321 -4.35 -51.86 37.29
N ASP A 322 -4.95 -50.79 37.82
CA ASP A 322 -6.19 -50.72 38.59
C ASP A 322 -6.92 -49.37 38.44
N ALA A 323 -8.10 -49.28 39.06
CA ALA A 323 -8.88 -48.05 39.21
C ALA A 323 -8.09 -46.93 39.95
N GLY A 324 -8.47 -45.65 39.87
CA GLY A 324 -9.64 -45.02 39.24
C GLY A 324 -10.36 -44.06 40.19
N GLN A 325 -11.05 -43.06 39.63
CA GLN A 325 -11.75 -41.96 40.32
C GLN A 325 -10.86 -40.96 41.10
N LEU A 326 -11.16 -39.68 40.96
CA LEU A 326 -11.44 -38.83 42.12
C LEU A 326 -12.23 -37.58 41.69
N ASN A 327 -13.37 -37.38 42.35
CA ASN A 327 -14.16 -36.14 42.25
C ASN A 327 -13.64 -35.10 43.25
N GLN A 328 -14.04 -33.84 43.07
CA GLN A 328 -13.83 -32.76 44.05
C GLN A 328 -14.75 -32.94 45.28
N PRO A 329 -14.82 -32.03 46.28
CA PRO A 329 -13.91 -30.93 46.66
C PRO A 329 -13.64 -30.84 48.19
N ARG A 330 -12.70 -29.97 48.65
CA ARG A 330 -12.97 -28.98 49.73
C ARG A 330 -11.79 -28.03 50.05
N LYS A 331 -12.15 -26.84 50.54
CA LYS A 331 -11.29 -25.94 51.35
C LYS A 331 -11.57 -26.19 52.84
N THR A 332 -10.57 -26.00 53.70
CA THR A 332 -10.56 -25.29 55.03
C THR A 332 -9.42 -25.81 55.92
N GLY A 333 -8.69 -24.93 56.63
CA GLY A 333 -7.77 -25.35 57.71
C GLY A 333 -6.53 -24.46 57.95
N LYS A 334 -6.65 -23.51 58.89
CA LYS A 334 -5.59 -22.81 59.68
C LYS A 334 -6.05 -22.86 61.17
N PRO A 335 -5.30 -22.47 62.23
CA PRO A 335 -3.99 -21.77 62.32
C PRO A 335 -2.94 -22.45 63.27
N ASP A 336 -1.74 -21.93 63.53
CA ASP A 336 -0.90 -21.04 62.69
C ASP A 336 0.56 -21.56 62.47
N ASP A 337 1.57 -21.51 63.37
CA ASP A 337 1.79 -20.91 64.71
C ASP A 337 3.33 -20.71 64.97
N ALA A 338 3.74 -20.07 66.09
CA ALA A 338 5.11 -19.85 66.60
C ALA A 338 6.19 -19.16 65.70
N GLU A 339 6.14 -17.82 65.71
CA GLU A 339 7.26 -16.86 65.92
C GLU A 339 8.51 -16.64 65.01
N GLN A 340 8.79 -15.32 64.84
CA GLN A 340 10.08 -14.60 64.79
C GLN A 340 10.89 -14.40 63.48
N VAL A 341 11.75 -13.36 63.52
CA VAL A 341 12.31 -12.61 62.37
C VAL A 341 13.78 -12.23 62.60
N ALA A 342 14.69 -12.66 61.70
CA ALA A 342 16.01 -12.07 61.39
C ALA A 342 16.50 -12.74 60.07
N GLN A 343 17.02 -12.05 59.04
CA GLN A 343 18.24 -11.24 58.96
C GLN A 343 19.54 -11.99 59.36
N GLN A 344 20.48 -12.13 58.41
CA GLN A 344 21.84 -12.63 58.65
C GLN A 344 22.90 -11.86 57.81
N PRO A 345 24.19 -11.87 58.20
CA PRO A 345 25.11 -10.74 57.99
C PRO A 345 26.40 -11.10 57.20
N PRO A 346 27.38 -10.18 57.00
CA PRO A 346 28.50 -10.38 56.08
C PRO A 346 29.78 -10.98 56.71
N PRO A 347 30.77 -11.43 55.90
CA PRO A 347 32.07 -11.92 56.36
C PRO A 347 33.11 -10.81 56.60
N SER A 348 34.16 -11.13 57.37
CA SER A 348 35.34 -10.27 57.61
C SER A 348 36.66 -11.07 57.55
N GLN A 349 37.78 -10.36 57.61
CA GLN A 349 39.13 -10.74 57.15
C GLN A 349 39.95 -11.63 58.12
N ALA A 350 40.89 -12.42 57.56
CA ALA A 350 42.28 -12.55 58.06
C ALA A 350 43.25 -13.15 56.99
N ASP A 351 44.54 -12.75 57.07
CA ASP A 351 45.79 -13.39 56.57
C ASP A 351 46.52 -12.95 55.27
N ILE A 352 47.23 -11.80 55.40
CA ILE A 352 48.66 -11.50 55.11
C ILE A 352 49.39 -12.15 53.89
N ALA A 353 49.83 -11.32 52.91
CA ALA A 353 51.20 -11.30 52.31
C ALA A 353 51.46 -10.09 51.37
N GLU A 354 52.71 -9.63 51.23
CA GLU A 354 53.15 -8.29 50.76
C GLU A 354 53.22 -7.95 49.23
N LYS A 355 52.90 -6.66 48.89
CA LYS A 355 53.61 -5.67 48.00
C LYS A 355 53.95 -5.97 46.50
N PRO A 356 54.27 -4.93 45.67
CA PRO A 356 53.73 -3.56 45.57
C PRO A 356 53.57 -3.01 44.11
N PRO A 357 52.89 -1.86 43.91
CA PRO A 357 53.30 -0.91 42.87
C PRO A 357 53.41 0.57 43.37
N LYS A 358 53.95 1.46 42.52
CA LYS A 358 54.22 2.89 42.81
C LYS A 358 53.04 3.84 42.46
N PRO A 359 53.02 5.08 42.98
CA PRO A 359 51.78 5.85 43.15
C PRO A 359 51.41 6.81 42.01
N ALA A 360 50.11 7.16 41.95
CA ALA A 360 49.59 8.35 41.28
C ALA A 360 49.47 9.54 42.26
N ALA A 361 49.49 10.77 41.74
CA ALA A 361 49.50 12.00 42.55
C ALA A 361 48.09 12.40 43.05
N LYS A 362 48.04 13.06 44.22
CA LYS A 362 46.80 13.65 44.77
C LYS A 362 46.55 15.05 44.18
N ALA A 363 45.31 15.32 43.79
CA ALA A 363 44.84 16.69 43.57
C ALA A 363 44.55 17.39 44.92
N HIS A 364 44.71 18.71 44.95
CA HIS A 364 44.44 19.55 46.12
C HIS A 364 43.06 20.23 45.96
N MET A 365 42.23 20.20 47.00
CA MET A 365 40.98 20.99 47.04
C MET A 365 41.31 22.36 47.64
N PRO A 366 40.90 23.49 46.99
CA PRO A 366 41.12 24.82 47.52
C PRO A 366 40.29 25.08 48.79
N SER A 367 40.76 25.99 49.62
CA SER A 367 40.12 26.35 50.90
C SER A 367 39.01 27.39 50.74
N GLU A 368 38.09 27.47 51.70
CA GLU A 368 36.95 28.40 51.65
C GLU A 368 37.37 29.88 51.54
N GLU A 369 38.54 30.25 52.07
CA GLU A 369 39.08 31.60 51.90
C GLU A 369 39.39 31.95 50.45
N GLU A 370 39.87 30.98 49.65
CA GLU A 370 40.22 31.20 48.25
C GLU A 370 38.96 31.37 47.40
N VAL A 371 37.92 30.57 47.69
CA VAL A 371 36.58 30.71 47.09
C VAL A 371 36.00 32.09 47.42
N ARG A 372 36.09 32.55 48.68
CA ARG A 372 35.56 33.87 49.07
C ARG A 372 36.33 35.03 48.44
N LYS A 373 37.67 34.93 48.35
CA LYS A 373 38.50 35.92 47.65
C LYS A 373 38.17 36.00 46.15
N LEU A 374 37.83 34.87 45.51
CA LEU A 374 37.35 34.86 44.12
C LEU A 374 35.99 35.56 43.97
N ALA A 375 35.04 35.31 44.86
CA ALA A 375 33.72 35.94 44.85
C ALA A 375 33.80 37.46 45.10
N GLU A 376 34.60 37.90 46.08
CA GLU A 376 34.85 39.32 46.37
C GLU A 376 35.54 40.05 45.20
N ALA A 377 36.39 39.35 44.43
CA ALA A 377 36.99 39.88 43.21
C ALA A 377 35.97 40.00 42.05
N GLN A 378 35.15 38.96 41.83
CA GLN A 378 34.12 38.95 40.78
C GLN A 378 33.07 40.05 41.01
N ALA A 379 32.62 40.25 42.24
CA ALA A 379 31.68 41.31 42.61
C ALA A 379 32.22 42.71 42.26
N LYS A 380 33.50 42.99 42.53
CA LYS A 380 34.15 44.27 42.17
C LYS A 380 34.22 44.48 40.65
N THR A 381 34.50 43.44 39.87
CA THR A 381 34.47 43.55 38.40
C THR A 381 33.07 43.78 37.84
N TRP A 382 32.02 43.26 38.49
CA TRP A 382 30.63 43.44 38.05
C TRP A 382 30.13 44.88 38.30
N ALA A 383 30.32 45.41 39.50
CA ALA A 383 29.97 46.80 39.84
C ALA A 383 30.70 47.81 38.91
N GLY A 384 31.98 47.55 38.60
CA GLY A 384 32.76 48.34 37.65
C GLY A 384 32.37 48.16 36.17
N ALA A 385 31.49 47.22 35.82
CA ALA A 385 30.86 47.13 34.50
C ALA A 385 29.52 47.89 34.48
N GLU A 386 28.74 47.76 35.55
CA GLU A 386 27.41 48.37 35.71
C GLU A 386 27.48 49.91 35.73
N GLN A 387 28.48 50.50 36.41
CA GLN A 387 28.73 51.96 36.36
C GLN A 387 29.03 52.46 34.94
N ARG A 388 29.85 51.73 34.16
CA ARG A 388 30.16 52.10 32.76
C ARG A 388 28.95 51.98 31.84
N ALA A 389 28.04 51.04 32.11
CA ALA A 389 26.76 50.94 31.40
C ALA A 389 25.86 52.15 31.71
N ALA A 390 25.81 52.60 32.98
CA ALA A 390 25.04 53.77 33.40
C ALA A 390 25.59 55.08 32.80
N GLU A 391 26.91 55.25 32.71
CA GLU A 391 27.52 56.41 32.02
C GLU A 391 27.24 56.40 30.52
N ALA A 392 27.37 55.23 29.86
CA ALA A 392 27.05 55.10 28.44
C ALA A 392 25.58 55.42 28.12
N ALA A 393 24.64 55.04 29.00
CA ALA A 393 23.24 55.40 28.88
C ALA A 393 23.02 56.92 28.98
N ARG A 394 23.64 57.60 29.96
CA ARG A 394 23.55 59.06 30.13
C ARG A 394 24.10 59.82 28.92
N ALA A 395 25.26 59.41 28.40
CA ALA A 395 25.87 59.99 27.21
C ALA A 395 25.13 59.70 25.89
N GLY A 396 24.13 58.79 25.92
CA GLY A 396 23.15 58.59 24.85
C GLY A 396 22.01 59.61 24.91
N VAL A 397 21.49 59.89 26.11
CA VAL A 397 20.36 60.82 26.32
C VAL A 397 20.73 62.27 25.96
N GLU A 398 21.91 62.75 26.34
CA GLU A 398 22.36 64.11 26.00
C GLU A 398 22.50 64.35 24.48
N ARG A 399 22.79 63.30 23.69
CA ARG A 399 22.88 63.41 22.23
C ARG A 399 21.53 63.43 21.51
N ALA A 400 20.44 63.06 22.18
CA ALA A 400 19.11 63.03 21.59
C ALA A 400 18.35 64.38 21.70
N ALA A 401 18.95 65.40 22.31
CA ALA A 401 18.26 66.62 22.76
C ALA A 401 18.67 67.91 22.02
N GLN A 402 19.24 67.83 20.82
CA GLN A 402 19.62 68.99 20.00
C GLN A 402 18.78 69.09 18.71
N PRO A 403 18.08 70.21 18.45
CA PRO A 403 17.28 70.39 17.23
C PRO A 403 18.12 70.50 15.94
N HIS A 404 17.50 70.16 14.80
CA HIS A 404 18.03 70.48 13.47
C HIS A 404 17.69 71.92 13.07
N GLU A 405 18.63 72.61 12.44
CA GLU A 405 18.41 73.85 11.68
C GLU A 405 19.17 73.77 10.33
N VAL A 406 18.79 74.61 9.35
CA VAL A 406 19.01 74.36 7.92
C VAL A 406 19.75 75.49 7.22
N ALA A 407 20.89 75.19 6.54
CA ALA A 407 21.34 75.89 5.32
C ALA A 407 22.56 75.24 4.64
N HIS A 408 22.65 75.43 3.32
CA HIS A 408 23.85 75.28 2.45
C HIS A 408 24.32 76.71 2.04
N PRO A 409 25.53 76.96 1.45
CA PRO A 409 26.26 76.06 0.52
C PRO A 409 27.81 76.07 0.49
N ALA A 410 28.34 75.07 -0.24
CA ALA A 410 29.56 75.02 -1.06
C ALA A 410 30.82 75.87 -0.72
N LYS A 411 31.93 75.17 -0.39
CA LYS A 411 33.13 75.09 -1.25
C LYS A 411 34.14 74.00 -0.83
N ASP A 412 35.06 73.67 -1.73
CA ASP A 412 36.06 72.61 -1.59
C ASP A 412 37.20 72.95 -0.61
N MET A 413 37.68 71.95 0.14
CA MET A 413 39.10 71.72 0.38
C MET A 413 39.38 70.30 0.93
N GLN A 414 40.46 69.68 0.47
CA GLN A 414 40.89 68.34 0.89
C GLN A 414 41.87 68.44 2.08
N ALA A 415 41.69 67.62 3.12
CA ALA A 415 42.72 67.40 4.15
C ALA A 415 42.64 65.99 4.78
N ALA A 416 43.82 65.42 5.04
CA ALA A 416 44.10 64.05 5.46
C ALA A 416 43.14 63.38 6.50
N ARG A 417 42.66 62.17 6.17
CA ARG A 417 42.14 61.20 7.16
C ARG A 417 43.25 60.24 7.59
N ALA A 418 43.55 60.18 8.88
CA ALA A 418 44.43 59.16 9.46
C ALA A 418 43.72 57.78 9.50
N SER A 419 44.43 56.72 9.12
CA SER A 419 43.88 55.36 9.05
C SER A 419 43.76 54.71 10.44
N ARG A 420 42.57 54.14 10.73
CA ARG A 420 42.37 53.17 11.83
C ARG A 420 42.14 51.79 11.22
N LYS A 421 42.84 50.77 11.75
CA LYS A 421 42.75 49.38 11.25
C LYS A 421 41.35 48.79 11.50
N PRO A 422 40.77 48.03 10.54
CA PRO A 422 39.47 47.39 10.71
C PRO A 422 39.50 46.20 11.69
N ILE A 423 38.38 45.94 12.35
CA ILE A 423 38.19 44.80 13.25
C ILE A 423 37.97 43.52 12.41
N PRO A 424 38.66 42.39 12.70
CA PRO A 424 38.60 41.20 11.87
C PRO A 424 37.35 40.33 12.16
N TRP A 425 36.18 40.78 11.71
CA TRP A 425 34.87 40.11 11.91
C TRP A 425 34.88 38.60 11.61
N GLY A 426 35.60 38.17 10.56
CA GLY A 426 35.71 36.75 10.20
C GLY A 426 36.26 35.84 11.30
N LYS A 427 37.08 36.36 12.23
CA LYS A 427 37.59 35.57 13.36
C LYS A 427 36.53 35.35 14.45
N MET A 428 35.63 36.32 14.66
CA MET A 428 34.49 36.16 15.58
C MET A 428 33.43 35.23 14.99
N GLY A 429 33.14 35.34 13.69
CA GLY A 429 32.25 34.42 12.99
C GLY A 429 32.73 32.97 13.04
N ALA A 430 34.02 32.73 12.77
CA ALA A 430 34.62 31.40 12.88
C ALA A 430 34.58 30.86 14.33
N GLY A 431 34.86 31.69 15.33
CA GLY A 431 34.76 31.30 16.74
C GLY A 431 33.35 30.89 17.15
N LEU A 432 32.33 31.66 16.72
CA LEU A 432 30.92 31.35 16.99
C LEU A 432 30.46 30.07 16.28
N PHE A 433 30.92 29.85 15.04
CA PHE A 433 30.63 28.64 14.26
C PHE A 433 31.24 27.38 14.90
N VAL A 434 32.50 27.45 15.37
CA VAL A 434 33.15 26.35 16.10
C VAL A 434 32.49 26.10 17.46
N ALA A 435 32.09 27.14 18.18
CA ALA A 435 31.34 27.00 19.44
C ALA A 435 29.96 26.36 19.23
N LEU A 436 29.24 26.74 18.16
CA LEU A 436 27.99 26.10 17.77
C LEU A 436 28.20 24.63 17.40
N LEU A 437 29.20 24.29 16.59
CA LEU A 437 29.54 22.90 16.27
C LEU A 437 29.91 22.07 17.51
N ALA A 438 30.69 22.64 18.43
CA ALA A 438 31.05 21.97 19.68
C ALA A 438 29.82 21.71 20.57
N ALA A 439 28.92 22.69 20.71
CA ALA A 439 27.65 22.51 21.41
C ALA A 439 26.77 21.45 20.74
N LEU A 440 26.68 21.48 19.41
CA LEU A 440 25.90 20.53 18.59
C LEU A 440 26.38 19.07 18.76
N PHE A 441 27.69 18.87 18.96
CA PHE A 441 28.28 17.56 19.29
C PHE A 441 28.20 17.18 20.78
N ALA A 442 28.14 18.15 21.70
CA ALA A 442 28.10 17.90 23.14
C ALA A 442 26.68 17.64 23.68
N ILE A 443 25.65 18.31 23.14
CA ILE A 443 24.24 18.20 23.59
C ILE A 443 23.73 16.75 23.66
N PRO A 444 24.02 15.84 22.71
CA PRO A 444 23.59 14.43 22.80
C PRO A 444 24.07 13.68 24.05
N TYR A 445 25.17 14.11 24.68
CA TYR A 445 25.72 13.51 25.90
C TYR A 445 25.24 14.19 27.20
N LEU A 446 24.46 15.27 27.09
CA LEU A 446 24.03 16.10 28.24
C LEU A 446 22.52 16.04 28.53
N LEU A 447 21.75 15.25 27.77
CA LEU A 447 20.30 15.07 27.96
C LEU A 447 19.99 13.82 28.82
N PRO A 448 19.48 13.96 30.06
CA PRO A 448 19.17 12.83 30.93
C PRO A 448 17.89 12.11 30.47
N THR A 449 18.03 11.07 29.65
CA THR A 449 16.91 10.41 28.93
C THR A 449 15.86 9.76 29.83
N GLN A 450 16.24 9.22 30.99
CA GLN A 450 15.33 8.44 31.85
C GLN A 450 14.08 9.21 32.30
N GLY A 451 14.23 10.48 32.69
CA GLY A 451 13.10 11.30 33.14
C GLY A 451 12.09 11.67 32.05
N TYR A 452 12.48 11.59 30.78
CA TYR A 452 11.59 11.84 29.65
C TYR A 452 10.79 10.59 29.26
N ALA A 453 11.35 9.39 29.41
CA ALA A 453 10.67 8.14 29.09
C ALA A 453 9.36 8.00 29.88
N THR A 454 9.41 8.08 31.21
CA THR A 454 8.21 7.96 32.07
C THR A 454 7.15 9.03 31.79
N ARG A 455 7.54 10.23 31.36
CA ARG A 455 6.59 11.28 30.97
C ARG A 455 5.90 10.96 29.64
N ILE A 456 6.59 10.31 28.70
CA ILE A 456 6.01 9.82 27.44
C ILE A 456 5.11 8.61 27.71
N GLU A 457 5.51 7.68 28.57
CA GLU A 457 4.67 6.54 29.02
C GLU A 457 3.34 7.04 29.61
N GLN A 458 3.37 8.03 30.50
CA GLN A 458 2.18 8.64 31.10
C GLN A 458 1.26 9.30 30.05
N LEU A 459 1.83 10.07 29.12
CA LEU A 459 1.06 10.73 28.05
C LEU A 459 0.40 9.72 27.11
N LEU A 460 1.15 8.71 26.65
CA LEU A 460 0.62 7.65 25.78
C LEU A 460 -0.42 6.79 26.51
N THR A 461 -0.20 6.47 27.79
CA THR A 461 -1.16 5.72 28.62
C THR A 461 -2.49 6.48 28.76
N ALA A 462 -2.43 7.80 29.00
CA ALA A 462 -3.62 8.64 29.10
C ALA A 462 -4.38 8.78 27.76
N ARG A 463 -3.68 8.75 26.61
CA ARG A 463 -4.27 8.82 25.27
C ARG A 463 -4.88 7.49 24.80
N LEU A 464 -4.16 6.38 25.02
CA LEU A 464 -4.56 5.04 24.58
C LEU A 464 -5.54 4.35 25.54
N GLN A 465 -5.65 4.85 26.78
CA GLN A 465 -6.42 4.21 27.86
C GLN A 465 -5.92 2.79 28.18
N GLN A 466 -4.64 2.52 27.91
CA GLN A 466 -3.94 1.25 28.15
C GLN A 466 -2.52 1.54 28.63
N PRO A 467 -1.94 0.71 29.52
CA PRO A 467 -0.58 0.92 30.00
C PRO A 467 0.41 0.81 28.84
N VAL A 468 1.33 1.77 28.77
CA VAL A 468 2.45 1.81 27.83
C VAL A 468 3.76 1.73 28.58
N HIS A 469 4.66 0.86 28.14
CA HIS A 469 6.02 0.75 28.67
C HIS A 469 7.04 0.93 27.55
N ILE A 470 8.12 1.67 27.82
CA ILE A 470 9.18 2.01 26.87
C ILE A 470 10.54 1.58 27.44
N GLY A 471 11.13 0.51 26.89
CA GLY A 471 12.38 -0.05 27.42
C GLY A 471 13.60 0.86 27.29
N GLN A 472 13.73 1.62 26.19
CA GLN A 472 14.79 2.63 26.01
C GLN A 472 14.30 3.83 25.19
N LEU A 473 14.88 5.01 25.47
CA LEU A 473 14.64 6.27 24.76
C LEU A 473 15.99 6.95 24.45
N THR A 474 16.22 7.30 23.19
CA THR A 474 17.40 8.03 22.69
C THR A 474 16.97 9.24 21.87
N GLY A 475 17.58 10.41 22.08
CA GLY A 475 17.36 11.61 21.27
C GLY A 475 18.55 11.92 20.38
N ARG A 476 18.31 12.33 19.13
CA ARG A 476 19.35 12.82 18.19
C ARG A 476 18.86 14.09 17.50
N LEU A 477 19.68 15.14 17.49
CA LEU A 477 19.32 16.41 16.82
C LEU A 477 19.74 16.47 15.34
N LEU A 478 20.57 15.52 14.88
CA LEU A 478 21.14 15.53 13.52
C LEU A 478 20.83 14.24 12.71
N PRO A 479 20.70 14.35 11.37
CA PRO A 479 20.64 15.60 10.58
C PRO A 479 19.33 16.38 10.76
N ALA A 480 18.31 15.76 11.35
CA ALA A 480 17.08 16.39 11.82
C ALA A 480 16.72 15.86 13.22
N PRO A 481 15.88 16.56 14.01
CA PRO A 481 15.53 16.14 15.36
C PRO A 481 14.63 14.89 15.36
N ARG A 482 15.07 13.85 16.04
CA ARG A 482 14.36 12.57 16.18
C ARG A 482 14.48 11.97 17.57
N LEU A 483 13.43 11.28 17.99
CA LEU A 483 13.42 10.41 19.16
C LEU A 483 13.32 8.96 18.70
N GLU A 484 14.24 8.11 19.15
CA GLU A 484 14.27 6.68 18.91
C GLU A 484 13.88 5.96 20.21
N LEU A 485 12.77 5.25 20.16
CA LEU A 485 12.19 4.47 21.24
C LEU A 485 12.38 2.98 20.91
N SER A 486 12.78 2.16 21.87
CA SER A 486 13.02 0.73 21.67
C SER A 486 12.34 -0.13 22.74
N ASN A 487 11.91 -1.32 22.33
CA ASN A 487 11.17 -2.28 23.17
C ASN A 487 9.93 -1.64 23.83
N ILE A 488 8.98 -1.22 22.99
CA ILE A 488 7.71 -0.65 23.44
C ILE A 488 6.68 -1.77 23.58
N SER A 489 5.88 -1.76 24.65
CA SER A 489 4.70 -2.62 24.77
C SER A 489 3.47 -1.85 25.23
N VAL A 490 2.31 -2.17 24.65
CA VAL A 490 1.01 -1.54 24.96
C VAL A 490 -0.01 -2.60 25.38
N GLY A 491 -0.82 -2.28 26.39
CA GLY A 491 -1.86 -3.15 26.93
C GLY A 491 -1.37 -4.04 28.07
N GLU A 492 -2.26 -4.40 28.99
CA GLU A 492 -1.94 -5.18 30.20
C GLU A 492 -1.30 -6.55 29.86
N THR A 493 -1.77 -7.16 28.78
CA THR A 493 -1.29 -8.43 28.21
C THR A 493 -0.11 -8.27 27.26
N ARG A 494 0.38 -7.04 27.01
CA ARG A 494 1.37 -6.69 25.97
C ARG A 494 0.95 -7.15 24.56
N GLN A 495 -0.34 -6.95 24.25
CA GLN A 495 -1.00 -7.33 22.99
C GLN A 495 -0.48 -6.58 21.75
N ILE A 496 0.11 -5.40 21.94
CA ILE A 496 0.96 -4.76 20.92
C ILE A 496 2.38 -4.61 21.46
N GLN A 497 3.35 -5.02 20.66
CA GLN A 497 4.77 -4.85 20.91
C GLN A 497 5.42 -4.20 19.70
N VAL A 498 6.30 -3.22 19.90
CA VAL A 498 7.04 -2.55 18.82
C VAL A 498 8.52 -2.60 19.15
N ARG A 499 9.30 -3.26 18.30
CA ARG A 499 10.75 -3.40 18.50
C ARG A 499 11.44 -2.04 18.56
N GLN A 500 11.10 -1.15 17.63
CA GLN A 500 11.61 0.22 17.58
C GLN A 500 10.59 1.17 16.94
N ALA A 501 10.43 2.36 17.51
CA ALA A 501 9.71 3.48 16.89
C ALA A 501 10.64 4.69 16.77
N GLN A 502 10.61 5.37 15.62
CA GLN A 502 11.36 6.60 15.39
C GLN A 502 10.38 7.76 15.12
N VAL A 503 10.35 8.73 16.02
CA VAL A 503 9.52 9.95 15.92
C VAL A 503 10.38 11.06 15.34
N ASN A 504 10.11 11.46 14.11
CA ASN A 504 10.82 12.49 13.36
C ASN A 504 10.08 13.83 13.44
N PHE A 505 10.77 14.88 13.88
CA PHE A 505 10.24 16.25 13.98
C PHE A 505 10.83 17.14 12.87
N GLY A 506 10.06 18.12 12.41
CA GLY A 506 10.59 19.16 11.52
C GLY A 506 11.69 19.99 12.22
N LEU A 507 12.68 20.45 11.46
CA LEU A 507 13.86 21.21 11.96
C LEU A 507 13.49 22.40 12.88
N PHE A 508 12.36 23.06 12.61
CA PHE A 508 11.84 24.18 13.41
C PHE A 508 10.62 23.81 14.27
N ALA A 509 10.09 22.60 14.15
CA ALA A 509 8.85 22.18 14.81
C ALA A 509 8.95 22.20 16.34
N LEU A 510 10.11 21.85 16.90
CA LEU A 510 10.32 21.85 18.36
C LEU A 510 10.19 23.23 19.01
N PHE A 511 10.23 24.31 18.22
CA PHE A 511 10.07 25.70 18.66
C PHE A 511 8.66 26.27 18.43
N SER A 512 7.75 25.56 17.75
CA SER A 512 6.35 25.99 17.64
C SER A 512 5.53 25.57 18.86
N SER A 513 4.39 26.21 19.07
CA SER A 513 3.43 25.88 20.14
C SER A 513 2.82 24.47 19.99
N ASN A 514 2.68 24.01 18.75
CA ASN A 514 1.98 22.78 18.36
C ASN A 514 2.90 21.66 17.85
N LYS A 515 4.23 21.79 18.00
CA LYS A 515 5.28 20.75 17.80
C LYS A 515 4.94 19.59 16.85
N PRO A 516 4.66 19.85 15.55
CA PRO A 516 4.20 18.84 14.63
C PRO A 516 5.21 17.71 14.42
N ILE A 517 4.71 16.47 14.46
CA ILE A 517 5.47 15.26 14.17
C ILE A 517 5.35 14.97 12.67
N SER A 518 6.48 15.06 11.97
CA SER A 518 6.53 14.90 10.52
C SER A 518 6.37 13.45 10.07
N ALA A 519 6.92 12.50 10.83
CA ALA A 519 6.69 11.07 10.63
C ALA A 519 6.93 10.28 11.92
N VAL A 520 6.14 9.22 12.13
CA VAL A 520 6.41 8.15 13.10
C VAL A 520 6.70 6.86 12.33
N GLU A 521 7.91 6.35 12.39
CA GLU A 521 8.34 5.15 11.67
C GLU A 521 8.41 3.97 12.64
N LEU A 522 7.63 2.92 12.38
CA LEU A 522 7.44 1.77 13.27
C LEU A 522 8.06 0.50 12.66
N ASN A 523 9.03 -0.06 13.38
CA ASN A 523 9.81 -1.23 12.98
C ASN A 523 9.47 -2.43 13.89
N GLY A 524 9.09 -3.56 13.29
CA GLY A 524 8.84 -4.80 14.01
C GLY A 524 7.64 -4.69 14.94
N VAL A 525 6.49 -4.25 14.40
CA VAL A 525 5.21 -4.21 15.12
C VAL A 525 4.63 -5.62 15.19
N GLN A 526 4.36 -6.13 16.39
CA GLN A 526 3.70 -7.41 16.62
C GLN A 526 2.38 -7.15 17.35
N ILE A 527 1.29 -7.64 16.78
CA ILE A 527 -0.07 -7.50 17.30
C ILE A 527 -0.61 -8.92 17.48
N SER A 528 -0.80 -9.36 18.73
CA SER A 528 -1.23 -10.73 19.04
C SER A 528 -2.36 -10.72 20.08
N ASN A 529 -3.44 -11.46 19.79
CA ASN A 529 -4.65 -11.56 20.62
C ASN A 529 -5.40 -10.24 20.86
N ALA A 530 -5.19 -9.23 20.01
CA ALA A 530 -5.85 -7.93 20.11
C ALA A 530 -7.17 -7.90 19.32
N ASP A 531 -8.12 -7.11 19.82
CA ASP A 531 -9.38 -6.76 19.15
C ASP A 531 -9.13 -5.71 18.05
N LEU A 532 -9.50 -6.03 16.81
CA LEU A 532 -9.25 -5.16 15.65
C LEU A 532 -10.03 -3.83 15.73
N THR A 533 -11.21 -3.84 16.34
CA THR A 533 -12.05 -2.63 16.49
C THR A 533 -11.43 -1.64 17.49
N GLN A 534 -10.77 -2.14 18.53
CA GLN A 534 -10.07 -1.31 19.50
C GLN A 534 -8.83 -0.65 18.88
N ILE A 535 -8.08 -1.38 18.04
CA ILE A 535 -6.92 -0.83 17.30
C ILE A 535 -7.37 0.29 16.36
N ALA A 536 -8.45 0.06 15.60
CA ALA A 536 -9.04 1.07 14.72
C ALA A 536 -9.48 2.32 15.51
N ALA A 537 -10.04 2.15 16.71
CA ALA A 537 -10.43 3.25 17.60
C ALA A 537 -9.24 4.01 18.22
N TRP A 538 -8.04 3.42 18.32
CA TRP A 538 -6.85 4.11 18.84
C TRP A 538 -6.17 5.00 17.79
N LEU A 539 -6.11 4.56 16.53
CA LEU A 539 -5.41 5.28 15.46
C LEU A 539 -5.75 6.79 15.37
N PRO A 540 -7.03 7.21 15.29
CA PRO A 540 -7.38 8.64 15.24
C PRO A 540 -7.14 9.35 16.59
N ARG A 541 -7.20 8.65 17.73
CA ARG A 541 -6.92 9.22 19.07
C ARG A 541 -5.44 9.54 19.27
N ILE A 542 -4.54 8.79 18.61
CA ILE A 542 -3.10 9.06 18.59
C ILE A 542 -2.78 10.25 17.67
N ALA A 543 -3.44 10.33 16.51
CA ALA A 543 -3.19 11.39 15.53
C ALA A 543 -3.80 12.76 15.91
N ALA A 544 -4.94 12.78 16.61
CA ALA A 544 -5.68 14.00 16.97
C ALA A 544 -5.15 14.71 18.24
N ASP A 545 -3.85 14.96 18.32
CA ASP A 545 -3.22 15.75 19.39
C ASP A 545 -2.90 17.17 18.92
N ALA A 546 -3.52 18.19 19.54
CA ALA A 546 -3.31 19.60 19.17
C ALA A 546 -1.92 20.15 19.55
N GLN A 547 -1.15 19.45 20.40
CA GLN A 547 0.22 19.81 20.79
C GLN A 547 1.27 19.00 20.01
N TYR A 548 0.91 17.83 19.48
CA TYR A 548 1.80 16.93 18.73
C TYR A 548 1.08 16.23 17.56
N PRO A 549 0.51 16.96 16.59
CA PRO A 549 -0.21 16.37 15.46
C PRO A 549 0.76 15.58 14.59
N ILE A 550 0.37 14.35 14.24
CA ILE A 550 1.18 13.42 13.43
C ILE A 550 0.74 13.53 11.98
N ALA A 551 1.63 13.92 11.08
CA ALA A 551 1.33 13.99 9.65
C ALA A 551 1.35 12.61 8.96
N LEU A 552 2.25 11.72 9.38
CA LEU A 552 2.47 10.41 8.76
C LEU A 552 2.88 9.36 9.80
N ILE A 553 2.32 8.15 9.69
CA ILE A 553 2.83 6.93 10.34
C ILE A 553 3.30 5.99 9.24
N ARG A 554 4.52 5.46 9.34
CA ARG A 554 5.02 4.38 8.48
C ARG A 554 5.16 3.09 9.25
N LEU A 555 4.74 2.00 8.63
CA LEU A 555 4.92 0.63 9.07
C LEU A 555 5.95 -0.02 8.14
N ASN A 556 7.15 -0.32 8.62
CA ASN A 556 8.18 -0.93 7.76
C ASN A 556 8.09 -2.46 7.76
N GLN A 557 7.81 -3.05 8.92
CA GLN A 557 7.58 -4.49 9.09
C GLN A 557 6.69 -4.74 10.31
N GLY A 558 5.72 -5.65 10.17
CA GLY A 558 4.91 -6.14 11.27
C GLY A 558 4.27 -7.51 11.04
N LYS A 559 3.64 -8.02 12.11
CA LYS A 559 2.87 -9.26 12.15
C LYS A 559 1.56 -9.03 12.91
N LEU A 560 0.47 -9.55 12.37
CA LEU A 560 -0.86 -9.55 12.98
C LEU A 560 -1.31 -11.00 13.22
N GLU A 561 -1.78 -11.27 14.44
CA GLU A 561 -2.37 -12.53 14.90
C GLU A 561 -3.63 -12.17 15.70
N ALA A 562 -4.74 -11.95 15.00
CA ALA A 562 -5.98 -11.42 15.59
C ALA A 562 -7.20 -12.08 14.93
N GLU A 563 -8.21 -12.44 15.74
CA GLU A 563 -9.51 -12.98 15.26
C GLU A 563 -9.39 -14.06 14.15
N GLY A 564 -8.46 -15.00 14.31
CA GLY A 564 -8.22 -16.09 13.36
C GLY A 564 -7.39 -15.71 12.12
N VAL A 565 -7.23 -14.41 11.84
CA VAL A 565 -6.37 -13.89 10.78
C VAL A 565 -4.92 -13.88 11.24
N GLN A 566 -4.04 -14.47 10.44
CA GLN A 566 -2.59 -14.36 10.58
C GLN A 566 -2.03 -13.69 9.32
N LEU A 567 -1.32 -12.57 9.47
CA LEU A 567 -0.68 -11.85 8.37
C LEU A 567 0.73 -11.43 8.78
N SER A 568 1.70 -11.67 7.90
CA SER A 568 3.13 -11.40 8.15
C SER A 568 3.71 -10.43 7.12
N GLY A 569 4.76 -9.70 7.49
CA GLY A 569 5.39 -8.73 6.59
C GLY A 569 4.49 -7.53 6.29
N ILE A 570 3.66 -7.13 7.26
CA ILE A 570 2.78 -5.98 7.15
C ILE A 570 3.62 -4.70 7.09
N GLY A 571 3.36 -3.85 6.11
CA GLY A 571 3.98 -2.53 5.99
C GLY A 571 3.07 -1.53 5.29
N GLY A 572 3.55 -0.30 5.11
CA GLY A 572 2.79 0.77 4.47
C GLY A 572 2.95 2.14 5.12
N GLU A 573 2.08 3.06 4.73
CA GLU A 573 2.02 4.42 5.26
C GLU A 573 0.58 4.89 5.52
N ILE A 574 0.39 5.71 6.56
CA ILE A 574 -0.90 6.21 7.01
C ILE A 574 -0.75 7.72 7.28
N GLY A 575 -1.33 8.55 6.41
CA GLY A 575 -1.24 10.01 6.44
C GLY A 575 -2.48 10.65 7.06
N PHE A 576 -2.29 11.68 7.88
CA PHE A 576 -3.35 12.36 8.62
C PHE A 576 -3.30 13.88 8.43
N THR A 577 -4.46 14.53 8.62
CA THR A 577 -4.58 15.98 8.73
C THR A 577 -4.00 16.51 10.05
N GLN A 578 -3.76 17.81 10.14
CA GLN A 578 -3.40 18.46 11.42
C GLN A 578 -4.49 18.32 12.51
N ALA A 579 -5.72 17.96 12.13
CA ALA A 579 -6.83 17.64 13.03
C ALA A 579 -6.93 16.14 13.39
N GLY A 580 -5.96 15.31 12.98
CA GLY A 580 -5.92 13.88 13.25
C GLY A 580 -6.91 13.02 12.45
N LYS A 581 -7.72 13.60 11.56
CA LYS A 581 -8.50 12.83 10.57
C LYS A 581 -7.57 12.14 9.59
N LEU A 582 -7.86 10.89 9.26
CA LEU A 582 -7.18 10.10 8.23
C LEU A 582 -7.35 10.75 6.85
N VAL A 583 -6.27 10.81 6.06
CA VAL A 583 -6.25 11.33 4.67
C VAL A 583 -6.03 10.18 3.69
N GLN A 584 -4.99 9.38 3.92
CA GLN A 584 -4.70 8.18 3.15
C GLN A 584 -4.16 7.07 4.07
N ALA A 585 -4.41 5.81 3.74
CA ALA A 585 -3.67 4.66 4.25
C ALA A 585 -3.33 3.75 3.07
N LYS A 586 -2.06 3.40 2.89
CA LYS A 586 -1.59 2.48 1.87
C LYS A 586 -0.85 1.35 2.58
N LEU A 587 -1.50 0.21 2.73
CA LEU A 587 -1.02 -0.91 3.53
C LEU A 587 -0.82 -2.14 2.65
N TYR A 588 0.22 -2.92 2.93
CA TYR A 588 0.51 -4.18 2.26
C TYR A 588 0.88 -5.27 3.26
N ALA A 589 0.69 -6.53 2.88
CA ALA A 589 1.14 -7.70 3.64
C ALA A 589 1.69 -8.80 2.71
N GLU A 590 2.44 -9.72 3.31
CA GLU A 590 3.00 -10.93 2.67
C GLU A 590 3.75 -10.67 1.35
N GLY A 591 4.57 -9.62 1.32
CA GLY A 591 5.33 -9.25 0.12
C GLY A 591 4.46 -8.62 -0.98
N ASN A 592 3.43 -7.88 -0.59
CA ASN A 592 2.46 -7.23 -1.48
C ASN A 592 1.53 -8.22 -2.22
N LYS A 593 1.30 -9.41 -1.63
CA LYS A 593 0.18 -10.30 -1.99
C LYS A 593 -1.16 -9.72 -1.61
N PHE A 594 -1.23 -9.06 -0.46
CA PHE A 594 -2.39 -8.28 -0.02
C PHE A 594 -2.00 -6.79 -0.04
N ALA A 595 -2.85 -5.95 -0.62
CA ALA A 595 -2.75 -4.50 -0.57
C ALA A 595 -4.11 -3.88 -0.23
N LEU A 596 -4.09 -2.79 0.52
CA LEU A 596 -5.25 -2.03 0.99
C LEU A 596 -4.93 -0.53 0.90
N ASP A 597 -5.54 0.14 -0.06
CA ASP A 597 -5.47 1.60 -0.23
C ASP A 597 -6.80 2.23 0.22
N ILE A 598 -6.74 3.11 1.22
CA ILE A 598 -7.88 3.89 1.73
C ILE A 598 -7.58 5.37 1.49
N ASN A 599 -8.51 6.13 0.92
CA ASN A 599 -8.34 7.57 0.65
C ASN A 599 -9.60 8.34 1.08
N ALA A 600 -9.42 9.47 1.75
CA ALA A 600 -10.52 10.36 2.15
C ALA A 600 -11.03 11.18 0.94
N THR A 601 -12.34 11.36 0.84
CA THR A 601 -12.97 12.29 -0.11
C THR A 601 -13.31 13.62 0.56
N PRO A 602 -13.52 14.72 -0.20
CA PRO A 602 -13.97 16.00 0.36
C PRO A 602 -15.29 15.92 1.12
N GLU A 603 -16.15 14.95 0.77
CA GLU A 603 -17.44 14.64 1.43
C GLU A 603 -17.29 14.00 2.83
N ASN A 604 -16.07 13.82 3.34
CA ASN A 604 -15.78 13.07 4.58
C ASN A 604 -16.22 11.59 4.50
N LYS A 605 -16.31 11.02 3.31
CA LYS A 605 -16.34 9.56 3.10
C LYS A 605 -14.91 9.03 2.94
N MET A 606 -14.71 7.74 3.21
CA MET A 606 -13.47 7.06 2.82
C MET A 606 -13.77 6.13 1.63
N ARG A 607 -12.94 6.17 0.59
CA ARG A 607 -12.93 5.13 -0.46
C ARG A 607 -11.86 4.11 -0.14
N ALA A 608 -12.19 2.82 -0.21
CA ALA A 608 -11.26 1.72 -0.01
C ALA A 608 -11.10 0.91 -1.29
N SER A 609 -9.87 0.45 -1.53
CA SER A 609 -9.47 -0.46 -2.60
C SER A 609 -8.64 -1.58 -1.99
N ILE A 610 -8.99 -2.83 -2.28
CA ILE A 610 -8.35 -4.04 -1.78
C ILE A 610 -7.89 -4.84 -2.98
N VAL A 611 -6.62 -5.25 -2.99
CA VAL A 611 -6.06 -6.13 -4.02
C VAL A 611 -5.43 -7.36 -3.37
N VAL A 612 -5.73 -8.54 -3.89
CA VAL A 612 -5.13 -9.82 -3.50
C VAL A 612 -4.54 -10.51 -4.73
N ARG A 613 -3.35 -11.09 -4.62
CA ARG A 613 -2.63 -11.75 -5.72
C ARG A 613 -2.02 -13.07 -5.28
N GLY A 614 -2.26 -14.14 -6.07
CA GLY A 614 -1.65 -15.46 -5.86
C GLY A 614 -1.83 -15.99 -4.44
N GLY A 615 -3.07 -16.03 -3.95
CA GLY A 615 -3.37 -16.37 -2.56
C GLY A 615 -4.84 -16.61 -2.27
N ALA A 616 -5.11 -17.32 -1.17
CA ALA A 616 -6.44 -17.42 -0.60
C ALA A 616 -6.73 -16.25 0.36
N LEU A 617 -8.01 -15.94 0.57
CA LEU A 617 -8.41 -14.98 1.60
C LEU A 617 -8.20 -15.60 3.00
N PRO A 618 -7.66 -14.87 4.01
CA PRO A 618 -7.34 -15.45 5.33
C PRO A 618 -8.50 -16.11 6.10
N LEU A 619 -9.75 -15.80 5.73
CA LEU A 619 -10.97 -16.39 6.30
C LEU A 619 -11.60 -17.48 5.40
N LEU A 620 -11.20 -17.54 4.13
CA LEU A 620 -11.74 -18.46 3.12
C LEU A 620 -10.55 -19.17 2.44
N PRO A 621 -9.86 -20.10 3.13
CA PRO A 621 -8.65 -20.74 2.62
C PRO A 621 -8.89 -21.56 1.35
N ASP A 622 -10.11 -22.07 1.16
CA ASP A 622 -10.52 -22.82 -0.05
C ASP A 622 -10.79 -21.92 -1.27
N TRP A 623 -10.81 -20.59 -1.08
CA TRP A 623 -11.06 -19.60 -2.14
C TRP A 623 -9.74 -18.94 -2.56
N THR A 624 -8.96 -19.67 -3.37
CA THR A 624 -7.70 -19.19 -3.97
C THR A 624 -7.97 -18.30 -5.18
N PHE A 625 -7.50 -17.06 -5.14
CA PHE A 625 -7.57 -16.12 -6.27
C PHE A 625 -6.22 -15.96 -6.95
N ASP A 626 -6.23 -15.93 -8.28
CA ASP A 626 -5.06 -15.55 -9.09
C ASP A 626 -4.80 -14.05 -8.91
N GLU A 627 -5.86 -13.26 -9.09
CA GLU A 627 -5.96 -11.86 -8.69
C GLU A 627 -7.40 -11.54 -8.27
N LEU A 628 -7.58 -10.71 -7.25
CA LEU A 628 -8.86 -10.18 -6.79
C LEU A 628 -8.70 -8.68 -6.54
N SER A 629 -9.61 -7.88 -7.08
CA SER A 629 -9.73 -6.45 -6.87
C SER A 629 -11.12 -6.14 -6.32
N ALA A 630 -11.19 -5.37 -5.24
CA ALA A 630 -12.45 -4.95 -4.63
C ALA A 630 -12.39 -3.48 -4.25
N SER A 631 -13.41 -2.71 -4.62
CA SER A 631 -13.48 -1.26 -4.42
C SER A 631 -14.82 -0.84 -3.84
N GLY A 632 -14.81 0.17 -2.96
CA GLY A 632 -15.99 0.53 -2.18
C GLY A 632 -15.87 1.79 -1.33
N GLU A 633 -16.96 2.10 -0.63
CA GLU A 633 -17.00 3.14 0.41
C GLU A 633 -16.89 2.50 1.80
N LEU A 634 -16.03 3.08 2.64
CA LEU A 634 -15.78 2.70 4.02
C LEU A 634 -16.33 3.80 4.95
N ASP A 635 -17.14 3.39 5.92
CA ASP A 635 -17.63 4.25 7.01
C ASP A 635 -17.16 3.70 8.37
N ASN A 636 -17.68 4.22 9.49
CA ASN A 636 -17.28 3.76 10.83
C ASN A 636 -17.84 2.37 11.18
N ASP A 637 -18.86 1.93 10.44
CA ASP A 637 -19.85 0.94 10.83
C ASP A 637 -19.83 -0.29 9.91
N GLY A 638 -19.31 -0.11 8.68
CA GLY A 638 -19.13 -1.13 7.66
C GLY A 638 -18.31 -0.68 6.44
N LEU A 639 -18.13 -1.64 5.52
CA LEU A 639 -17.52 -1.48 4.20
C LEU A 639 -18.54 -1.89 3.14
N MET A 640 -18.88 -0.98 2.23
CA MET A 640 -19.74 -1.23 1.08
C MET A 640 -18.89 -1.38 -0.18
N ILE A 641 -18.59 -2.62 -0.55
CA ILE A 641 -17.88 -3.01 -1.78
C ILE A 641 -18.85 -2.90 -2.95
N SER A 642 -18.73 -1.80 -3.71
CA SER A 642 -19.58 -1.51 -4.87
C SER A 642 -19.18 -2.31 -6.11
N ASN A 643 -17.90 -2.66 -6.25
CA ASN A 643 -17.39 -3.47 -7.37
C ASN A 643 -16.30 -4.42 -6.87
N LEU A 644 -16.52 -5.72 -7.09
CA LEU A 644 -15.60 -6.82 -6.85
C LEU A 644 -15.37 -7.54 -8.19
N ASP A 645 -14.11 -7.73 -8.58
CA ASP A 645 -13.69 -8.47 -9.76
C ASP A 645 -12.49 -9.37 -9.39
N GLY A 646 -12.61 -10.68 -9.59
CA GLY A 646 -11.54 -11.63 -9.30
C GLY A 646 -11.45 -12.77 -10.30
N ARG A 647 -10.23 -13.18 -10.59
CA ARG A 647 -9.89 -14.41 -11.30
C ARG A 647 -9.71 -15.55 -10.30
N ILE A 648 -10.49 -16.61 -10.48
CA ILE A 648 -10.54 -17.76 -9.59
C ILE A 648 -10.94 -18.98 -10.40
N MET A 649 -10.24 -20.10 -10.19
CA MET A 649 -10.58 -21.42 -10.76
C MET A 649 -10.77 -21.37 -12.29
N GLY A 650 -9.91 -20.63 -13.00
CA GLY A 650 -9.91 -20.51 -14.46
C GLY A 650 -10.91 -19.51 -15.06
N GLY A 651 -11.87 -19.01 -14.27
CA GLY A 651 -12.90 -18.08 -14.72
C GLY A 651 -12.86 -16.73 -14.00
N THR A 652 -13.99 -16.02 -14.04
CA THR A 652 -14.15 -14.69 -13.43
C THR A 652 -15.33 -14.67 -12.46
N LEU A 653 -15.10 -14.07 -11.29
CA LEU A 653 -16.09 -13.81 -10.25
C LEU A 653 -16.26 -12.30 -10.11
N LEU A 654 -17.43 -11.79 -10.53
CA LEU A 654 -17.82 -10.40 -10.34
C LEU A 654 -18.79 -10.28 -9.16
N GLY A 655 -18.90 -9.11 -8.53
CA GLY A 655 -19.90 -8.93 -7.47
C GLY A 655 -19.91 -7.59 -6.74
N SER A 656 -20.67 -7.57 -5.66
CA SER A 656 -20.76 -6.47 -4.69
C SER A 656 -21.15 -7.02 -3.33
N ALA A 657 -20.75 -6.35 -2.25
CA ALA A 657 -20.98 -6.83 -0.89
C ALA A 657 -21.07 -5.68 0.13
N ARG A 658 -21.86 -5.85 1.19
CA ARG A 658 -21.86 -5.02 2.38
C ARG A 658 -21.36 -5.84 3.56
N ILE A 659 -20.27 -5.39 4.18
CA ILE A 659 -19.73 -5.90 5.44
C ILE A 659 -20.05 -4.88 6.53
N GLY A 660 -20.42 -5.31 7.74
CA GLY A 660 -20.68 -4.40 8.87
C GLY A 660 -20.35 -5.04 10.21
N TRP A 661 -19.95 -4.22 11.18
CA TRP A 661 -19.36 -4.68 12.45
C TRP A 661 -19.97 -4.06 13.73
N GLN A 662 -20.87 -3.07 13.63
CA GLN A 662 -21.52 -2.40 14.78
C GLN A 662 -22.16 -3.31 15.84
N SER A 663 -22.57 -4.53 15.49
CA SER A 663 -23.37 -5.40 16.35
C SER A 663 -23.08 -6.87 16.06
N GLY A 664 -21.79 -7.20 16.13
CA GLY A 664 -21.24 -8.41 15.53
C GLY A 664 -21.02 -8.23 14.02
N TRP A 665 -20.28 -9.17 13.46
CA TRP A 665 -19.95 -9.22 12.04
C TRP A 665 -21.15 -9.68 11.21
N ARG A 666 -21.47 -8.93 10.16
CA ARG A 666 -22.37 -9.33 9.07
C ARG A 666 -21.68 -9.13 7.74
N ALA A 667 -21.92 -10.03 6.80
CA ALA A 667 -21.55 -9.84 5.40
C ALA A 667 -22.68 -10.37 4.52
N GLU A 668 -23.16 -9.57 3.58
CA GLU A 668 -24.12 -10.02 2.55
C GLU A 668 -23.81 -9.37 1.20
N GLY A 669 -24.18 -10.02 0.10
CA GLY A 669 -23.84 -9.54 -1.23
C GLY A 669 -24.35 -10.39 -2.38
N THR A 670 -23.99 -9.96 -3.59
CA THR A 670 -24.27 -10.62 -4.86
C THR A 670 -22.98 -11.00 -5.57
N LEU A 671 -22.93 -12.21 -6.11
CA LEU A 671 -21.83 -12.76 -6.89
C LEU A 671 -22.35 -13.23 -8.26
N VAL A 672 -21.52 -13.07 -9.28
CA VAL A 672 -21.75 -13.51 -10.67
C VAL A 672 -20.51 -14.26 -11.14
N ALA A 673 -20.63 -15.57 -11.27
CA ALA A 673 -19.61 -16.45 -11.81
C ALA A 673 -19.73 -16.53 -13.34
N LYS A 674 -18.59 -16.50 -14.03
CA LYS A 674 -18.49 -16.70 -15.49
C LYS A 674 -17.35 -17.66 -15.81
N ALA A 675 -17.64 -18.69 -16.59
CA ALA A 675 -16.68 -19.71 -17.06
C ALA A 675 -15.76 -20.29 -15.97
N ILE A 676 -16.29 -20.55 -14.76
CA ILE A 676 -15.53 -21.19 -13.67
C ILE A 676 -15.32 -22.67 -14.00
N THR A 677 -14.07 -23.13 -14.10
CA THR A 677 -13.74 -24.51 -14.49
C THR A 677 -13.86 -25.45 -13.30
N LEU A 678 -14.88 -26.31 -13.30
CA LEU A 678 -15.22 -27.16 -12.15
C LEU A 678 -14.21 -28.29 -11.85
N GLN A 679 -13.29 -28.58 -12.77
CA GLN A 679 -12.33 -29.69 -12.65
C GLN A 679 -11.40 -29.60 -11.42
N ASN A 680 -11.15 -28.37 -10.93
CA ASN A 680 -10.36 -28.12 -9.72
C ASN A 680 -11.21 -28.10 -8.43
N ILE A 681 -12.53 -28.23 -8.56
CA ILE A 681 -13.52 -28.12 -7.47
C ILE A 681 -14.16 -29.49 -7.17
N SER A 682 -14.42 -30.29 -8.20
CA SER A 682 -15.11 -31.59 -8.08
C SER A 682 -14.48 -32.67 -8.94
N LYS A 683 -14.26 -33.85 -8.34
CA LYS A 683 -13.86 -35.07 -9.07
C LYS A 683 -15.01 -35.70 -9.86
N VAL A 684 -16.25 -35.37 -9.51
CA VAL A 684 -17.48 -35.96 -10.08
C VAL A 684 -18.03 -35.12 -11.22
N LEU A 685 -17.83 -33.80 -11.22
CA LEU A 685 -18.50 -32.89 -12.14
C LEU A 685 -17.50 -31.93 -12.79
N ASN A 686 -17.22 -32.16 -14.07
CA ASN A 686 -16.40 -31.29 -14.91
C ASN A 686 -17.29 -30.44 -15.83
N GLY A 687 -16.79 -29.28 -16.26
CA GLY A 687 -17.43 -28.35 -17.19
C GLY A 687 -17.14 -26.90 -16.82
N ASP A 688 -17.57 -25.97 -17.67
CA ASP A 688 -17.46 -24.53 -17.44
C ASP A 688 -18.77 -24.00 -16.84
N MET A 689 -18.70 -23.41 -15.64
CA MET A 689 -19.87 -22.91 -14.91
C MET A 689 -20.02 -21.39 -15.02
N ASP A 690 -21.17 -20.96 -15.54
CA ASP A 690 -21.72 -19.63 -15.30
C ASP A 690 -22.73 -19.70 -14.14
N GLY A 691 -22.93 -18.61 -13.40
CA GLY A 691 -23.94 -18.58 -12.35
C GLY A 691 -24.10 -17.23 -11.65
N THR A 692 -25.15 -17.12 -10.84
CA THR A 692 -25.39 -15.98 -9.96
C THR A 692 -25.77 -16.47 -8.57
N ALA A 693 -25.29 -15.80 -7.53
CA ALA A 693 -25.60 -16.15 -6.14
C ALA A 693 -25.77 -14.90 -5.28
N ARG A 694 -26.65 -14.99 -4.28
CA ARG A 694 -26.69 -14.10 -3.11
C ARG A 694 -26.12 -14.87 -1.94
N PHE A 695 -25.36 -14.20 -1.08
CA PHE A 695 -24.86 -14.77 0.16
C PHE A 695 -25.21 -13.89 1.35
N ARG A 696 -25.32 -14.51 2.53
CA ARG A 696 -25.41 -13.84 3.83
C ARG A 696 -24.63 -14.62 4.87
N MET A 697 -23.97 -13.90 5.77
CA MET A 697 -23.20 -14.41 6.91
C MET A 697 -23.46 -13.50 8.10
N GLN A 698 -23.64 -14.05 9.31
CA GLN A 698 -23.78 -13.27 10.54
C GLN A 698 -23.20 -14.02 11.75
N ALA A 699 -22.25 -13.41 12.44
CA ALA A 699 -21.64 -14.01 13.64
C ALA A 699 -21.15 -12.94 14.64
N ALA A 700 -21.07 -13.31 15.92
CA ALA A 700 -20.55 -12.42 16.97
C ALA A 700 -19.03 -12.17 16.92
N SER A 701 -18.29 -12.89 16.07
CA SER A 701 -16.82 -12.87 15.99
C SER A 701 -16.35 -13.33 14.62
N LEU A 702 -15.31 -12.71 14.06
CA LEU A 702 -14.88 -12.93 12.66
C LEU A 702 -14.62 -14.42 12.29
N PRO A 703 -13.98 -15.28 13.12
CA PRO A 703 -13.76 -16.70 12.80
C PRO A 703 -15.04 -17.53 12.59
N LYS A 704 -16.17 -17.07 13.11
CA LYS A 704 -17.45 -17.78 13.05
C LYS A 704 -18.33 -17.34 11.88
N LEU A 705 -17.93 -16.29 11.16
CA LEU A 705 -18.74 -15.68 10.10
C LEU A 705 -18.99 -16.66 8.94
N VAL A 706 -17.93 -17.34 8.47
CA VAL A 706 -18.02 -18.30 7.36
C VAL A 706 -18.86 -19.53 7.74
N ALA A 707 -18.79 -19.96 9.01
CA ALA A 707 -19.59 -21.07 9.51
C ALA A 707 -21.10 -20.79 9.57
N THR A 708 -21.53 -19.52 9.44
CA THR A 708 -22.95 -19.13 9.32
C THR A 708 -23.34 -18.69 7.91
N SER A 709 -22.57 -19.11 6.90
CA SER A 709 -22.86 -18.78 5.50
C SER A 709 -24.13 -19.47 5.00
N THR A 710 -25.10 -18.65 4.58
CA THR A 710 -26.15 -19.06 3.67
C THR A 710 -25.88 -18.50 2.28
N MET A 711 -26.18 -19.29 1.25
CA MET A 711 -26.04 -18.88 -0.15
C MET A 711 -27.23 -19.40 -0.95
N GLU A 712 -27.77 -18.59 -1.85
CA GLU A 712 -28.88 -18.96 -2.74
C GLU A 712 -28.58 -18.43 -4.15
N GLY A 713 -28.64 -19.29 -5.16
CA GLY A 713 -28.24 -18.94 -6.52
C GLY A 713 -28.75 -19.89 -7.59
N ALA A 714 -28.50 -19.53 -8.83
CA ALA A 714 -28.78 -20.33 -10.02
C ALA A 714 -27.52 -20.46 -10.87
N PHE A 715 -27.32 -21.63 -11.48
CA PHE A 715 -26.11 -21.97 -12.24
C PHE A 715 -26.44 -22.62 -13.59
N VAL A 716 -25.50 -22.53 -14.52
CA VAL A 716 -25.51 -23.18 -15.83
C VAL A 716 -24.09 -23.68 -16.14
N ILE A 717 -23.92 -24.99 -16.19
CA ILE A 717 -22.66 -25.66 -16.55
C ILE A 717 -22.76 -26.14 -17.99
N LYS A 718 -21.74 -25.87 -18.79
CA LYS A 718 -21.71 -26.17 -20.23
C LYS A 718 -20.62 -27.19 -20.56
N LYS A 719 -20.88 -28.01 -21.59
CA LYS A 719 -19.92 -28.99 -22.19
C LYS A 719 -19.28 -29.93 -21.14
N GLY A 720 -20.06 -30.36 -20.15
CA GLY A 720 -19.55 -31.02 -18.97
C GLY A 720 -19.55 -32.55 -19.02
N ILE A 721 -18.98 -33.14 -17.98
CA ILE A 721 -18.91 -34.60 -17.78
C ILE A 721 -19.20 -34.92 -16.32
N ILE A 722 -20.20 -35.78 -16.10
CA ILE A 722 -20.45 -36.46 -14.83
C ILE A 722 -19.64 -37.75 -14.81
N SER A 723 -18.74 -37.90 -13.84
CA SER A 723 -17.90 -39.09 -13.63
C SER A 723 -18.42 -39.98 -12.51
N GLY A 724 -18.32 -41.30 -12.70
CA GLY A 724 -18.82 -42.30 -11.75
C GLY A 724 -20.30 -42.67 -11.94
N MET A 725 -21.01 -42.01 -12.87
CA MET A 725 -22.42 -42.28 -13.17
C MET A 725 -22.66 -42.25 -14.69
N ASP A 726 -23.12 -43.38 -15.24
CA ASP A 726 -23.71 -43.46 -16.60
C ASP A 726 -25.24 -43.45 -16.49
N ILE A 727 -25.83 -42.28 -16.74
CA ILE A 727 -27.28 -42.07 -16.63
C ILE A 727 -28.02 -42.73 -17.80
N VAL A 728 -27.42 -42.79 -18.99
CA VAL A 728 -28.04 -43.34 -20.20
C VAL A 728 -28.18 -44.84 -20.08
N GLU A 729 -27.10 -45.56 -19.76
CA GLU A 729 -27.12 -47.02 -19.67
C GLU A 729 -27.86 -47.50 -18.42
N THR A 730 -27.78 -46.79 -17.30
CA THR A 730 -28.58 -47.11 -16.10
C THR A 730 -30.07 -46.99 -16.38
N ALA A 731 -30.51 -45.94 -17.09
CA ALA A 731 -31.91 -45.78 -17.48
C ALA A 731 -32.35 -46.82 -18.53
N ARG A 732 -31.53 -47.06 -19.56
CA ARG A 732 -31.79 -48.05 -20.62
C ARG A 732 -31.91 -49.48 -20.09
N LEU A 733 -31.04 -49.90 -19.17
CA LEU A 733 -31.08 -51.22 -18.54
C LEU A 733 -32.07 -51.30 -17.37
N ARG A 734 -32.57 -50.16 -16.87
CA ARG A 734 -33.34 -50.03 -15.61
C ARG A 734 -32.63 -50.74 -14.44
N SER A 735 -31.31 -50.60 -14.37
CA SER A 735 -30.46 -51.33 -13.42
C SER A 735 -30.76 -50.96 -11.97
N ARG A 736 -31.07 -51.96 -11.13
CA ARG A 736 -31.26 -51.76 -9.67
C ARG A 736 -29.95 -51.74 -8.88
N GLY A 737 -28.82 -52.09 -9.50
CA GLY A 737 -27.46 -51.99 -8.95
C GLY A 737 -26.66 -50.87 -9.59
N ASN A 738 -25.62 -50.39 -8.89
CA ASN A 738 -24.72 -49.37 -9.41
C ASN A 738 -23.89 -49.90 -10.59
N LEU A 739 -23.66 -49.06 -11.61
CA LEU A 739 -22.78 -49.35 -12.74
C LEU A 739 -21.43 -48.62 -12.54
N PRO A 740 -20.38 -49.29 -12.01
CA PRO A 740 -19.12 -48.62 -11.67
C PRO A 740 -18.36 -48.15 -12.92
N GLY A 741 -17.66 -47.01 -12.79
CA GLY A 741 -16.81 -46.46 -13.85
C GLY A 741 -17.55 -45.67 -14.95
N GLY A 742 -18.89 -45.59 -14.89
CA GLY A 742 -19.70 -44.87 -15.87
C GLY A 742 -19.38 -43.38 -16.00
N ARG A 743 -19.66 -42.80 -17.17
CA ARG A 743 -19.55 -41.36 -17.44
C ARG A 743 -20.74 -40.88 -18.26
N THR A 744 -21.29 -39.71 -17.91
CA THR A 744 -22.32 -39.03 -18.69
C THR A 744 -21.80 -37.69 -19.18
N HIS A 745 -21.65 -37.53 -20.49
CA HIS A 745 -21.39 -36.23 -21.11
C HIS A 745 -22.70 -35.43 -21.20
N PHE A 746 -22.63 -34.11 -21.06
CA PHE A 746 -23.80 -33.23 -21.21
C PHE A 746 -23.45 -31.92 -21.91
N ASP A 747 -24.40 -31.40 -22.69
CA ASP A 747 -24.29 -30.12 -23.38
C ASP A 747 -24.51 -28.96 -22.41
N GLU A 748 -25.55 -29.08 -21.58
CA GLU A 748 -25.92 -28.14 -20.51
C GLU A 748 -26.47 -28.87 -19.28
N LEU A 749 -26.08 -28.41 -18.09
CA LEU A 749 -26.67 -28.76 -16.79
C LEU A 749 -26.96 -27.47 -16.02
N SER A 750 -28.24 -27.19 -15.75
CA SER A 750 -28.70 -25.97 -15.09
C SER A 750 -29.62 -26.28 -13.90
N GLY A 751 -29.76 -25.32 -12.98
CA GLY A 751 -30.65 -25.43 -11.82
C GLY A 751 -30.36 -24.39 -10.73
N ASP A 752 -31.09 -24.52 -9.62
CA ASP A 752 -30.89 -23.73 -8.40
C ASP A 752 -29.96 -24.46 -7.43
N LEU A 753 -29.18 -23.69 -6.68
CA LEU A 753 -28.38 -24.13 -5.55
C LEU A 753 -28.71 -23.28 -4.33
N SER A 754 -29.10 -23.90 -3.23
CA SER A 754 -29.02 -23.28 -1.90
C SER A 754 -28.01 -24.01 -1.01
N VAL A 755 -27.32 -23.24 -0.17
CA VAL A 755 -26.34 -23.73 0.81
C VAL A 755 -26.69 -23.15 2.17
N ALA A 756 -26.80 -23.99 3.19
CA ALA A 756 -26.98 -23.59 4.58
C ALA A 756 -26.40 -24.69 5.50
N ASP A 757 -25.73 -24.29 6.59
CA ASP A 757 -25.17 -25.22 7.61
C ASP A 757 -24.30 -26.37 7.04
N GLY A 758 -23.63 -26.14 5.90
CA GLY A 758 -22.82 -27.15 5.21
C GLY A 758 -23.62 -28.21 4.42
N VAL A 759 -24.92 -27.98 4.22
CA VAL A 759 -25.80 -28.75 3.33
C VAL A 759 -25.95 -28.00 2.01
N TYR A 760 -25.71 -28.67 0.88
CA TYR A 760 -25.88 -28.16 -0.47
C TYR A 760 -27.13 -28.80 -1.08
N ALA A 761 -28.17 -28.00 -1.30
CA ALA A 761 -29.44 -28.43 -1.85
C ALA A 761 -29.59 -27.93 -3.29
N PHE A 762 -29.42 -28.85 -4.24
CA PHE A 762 -29.62 -28.60 -5.67
C PHE A 762 -31.09 -28.87 -6.02
N ARG A 763 -31.74 -27.89 -6.65
CA ARG A 763 -33.18 -27.91 -6.98
C ARG A 763 -33.42 -27.47 -8.41
N GLN A 764 -34.59 -27.83 -8.95
CA GLN A 764 -34.97 -27.58 -10.35
C GLN A 764 -33.91 -28.02 -11.36
N LEU A 765 -33.15 -29.08 -11.05
CA LEU A 765 -32.07 -29.55 -11.93
C LEU A 765 -32.64 -29.94 -13.28
N LYS A 766 -31.97 -29.50 -14.34
CA LYS A 766 -32.26 -29.84 -15.73
C LYS A 766 -30.96 -30.10 -16.48
N MET A 767 -30.85 -31.25 -17.12
CA MET A 767 -29.69 -31.65 -17.91
C MET A 767 -30.13 -31.98 -19.34
N ASN A 768 -29.33 -31.56 -20.31
CA ASN A 768 -29.46 -31.93 -21.72
C ASN A 768 -28.16 -32.60 -22.20
N ALA A 769 -28.30 -33.78 -22.81
CA ALA A 769 -27.19 -34.66 -23.18
C ALA A 769 -27.53 -35.42 -24.47
N GLY A 770 -27.61 -34.71 -25.60
CA GLY A 770 -27.93 -35.26 -26.93
C GLY A 770 -29.26 -36.02 -27.04
N VAL A 771 -29.26 -37.30 -26.70
CA VAL A 771 -30.43 -38.21 -26.73
C VAL A 771 -31.12 -38.38 -25.36
N LEU A 772 -30.56 -37.79 -24.31
CA LEU A 772 -31.06 -37.80 -22.93
C LEU A 772 -31.45 -36.38 -22.52
N THR A 773 -32.65 -36.23 -21.97
CA THR A 773 -32.98 -35.08 -21.11
C THR A 773 -33.28 -35.59 -19.71
N ALA A 774 -32.86 -34.86 -18.68
CA ALA A 774 -33.09 -35.29 -17.30
C ALA A 774 -33.49 -34.12 -16.40
N THR A 775 -34.38 -34.36 -15.44
CA THR A 775 -34.75 -33.37 -14.42
C THR A 775 -34.67 -33.96 -13.01
N GLY A 776 -34.47 -33.15 -11.97
CA GLY A 776 -34.39 -33.70 -10.61
C GLY A 776 -34.02 -32.76 -9.47
N ALA A 777 -33.60 -33.37 -8.38
CA ALA A 777 -33.07 -32.71 -7.19
C ALA A 777 -32.01 -33.60 -6.52
N LEU A 778 -31.01 -32.97 -5.91
CA LEU A 778 -29.89 -33.61 -5.23
C LEU A 778 -29.58 -32.84 -3.95
N ASP A 779 -29.38 -33.56 -2.86
CA ASP A 779 -28.85 -33.03 -1.60
C ASP A 779 -27.48 -33.62 -1.33
N ILE A 780 -26.53 -32.78 -0.92
CA ILE A 780 -25.20 -33.17 -0.48
C ILE A 780 -24.98 -32.64 0.94
N ALA A 781 -24.75 -33.54 1.89
CA ALA A 781 -24.49 -33.19 3.29
C ALA A 781 -23.41 -34.11 3.86
N LYS A 782 -22.37 -33.55 4.50
CA LYS A 782 -21.25 -34.32 5.10
C LYS A 782 -20.64 -35.34 4.11
N GLN A 783 -20.36 -34.91 2.89
CA GLN A 783 -19.88 -35.73 1.76
C GLN A 783 -20.79 -36.89 1.33
N GLN A 784 -22.00 -37.04 1.88
CA GLN A 784 -23.01 -37.99 1.40
C GLN A 784 -23.94 -37.31 0.40
N MET A 785 -24.26 -38.03 -0.68
CA MET A 785 -25.16 -37.60 -1.75
C MET A 785 -26.48 -38.37 -1.66
N SER A 786 -27.61 -37.68 -1.85
CA SER A 786 -28.94 -38.28 -1.92
C SER A 786 -29.81 -37.49 -2.90
N GLY A 787 -30.32 -38.13 -3.95
CA GLY A 787 -31.07 -37.42 -4.98
C GLY A 787 -32.03 -38.30 -5.77
N ARG A 788 -32.87 -37.65 -6.57
CA ARG A 788 -33.74 -38.30 -7.55
C ARG A 788 -33.65 -37.57 -8.88
N ILE A 789 -33.53 -38.34 -9.96
CA ILE A 789 -33.56 -37.86 -11.33
C ILE A 789 -34.69 -38.59 -12.07
N LEU A 790 -35.41 -37.88 -12.93
CA LEU A 790 -36.28 -38.43 -13.97
C LEU A 790 -35.54 -38.27 -15.30
N ALA A 791 -35.17 -39.38 -15.93
CA ALA A 791 -34.41 -39.40 -17.18
C ALA A 791 -35.31 -39.81 -18.35
N ASP A 792 -35.39 -39.01 -19.41
CA ASP A 792 -36.14 -39.31 -20.63
C ASP A 792 -35.20 -39.52 -21.83
N LEU A 793 -35.47 -40.57 -22.62
CA LEU A 793 -34.57 -41.11 -23.63
C LEU A 793 -35.23 -41.11 -25.01
N SER A 794 -34.82 -40.18 -25.87
CA SER A 794 -35.37 -39.97 -27.22
C SER A 794 -35.09 -41.11 -28.22
N MET A 795 -34.34 -42.13 -27.83
CA MET A 795 -33.79 -43.16 -28.73
C MET A 795 -34.84 -44.10 -29.36
N ARG A 796 -36.01 -44.30 -28.72
CA ARG A 796 -37.18 -44.94 -29.35
C ARG A 796 -38.48 -44.44 -28.71
N ALA A 797 -39.51 -44.25 -29.53
CA ALA A 797 -40.87 -44.05 -29.05
C ALA A 797 -41.28 -45.21 -28.12
N GLY A 798 -41.81 -44.87 -26.94
CA GLY A 798 -42.35 -45.85 -25.97
C GLY A 798 -41.40 -46.33 -24.86
N MET A 799 -40.13 -45.87 -24.78
CA MET A 799 -39.29 -46.21 -23.61
C MET A 799 -39.75 -45.52 -22.31
N GLY A 800 -40.27 -44.29 -22.44
CA GLY A 800 -40.80 -43.49 -21.34
C GLY A 800 -39.75 -42.98 -20.35
N SER A 801 -40.13 -41.99 -19.55
CA SER A 801 -39.26 -41.43 -18.52
C SER A 801 -38.95 -42.46 -17.42
N VAL A 802 -37.69 -42.60 -17.03
CA VAL A 802 -37.20 -43.54 -16.03
C VAL A 802 -36.81 -42.80 -14.76
N ALA A 803 -37.40 -43.18 -13.63
CA ALA A 803 -37.00 -42.67 -12.32
C ALA A 803 -35.68 -43.33 -11.89
N LEU A 804 -34.72 -42.51 -11.47
CA LEU A 804 -33.40 -42.90 -10.97
C LEU A 804 -33.17 -42.29 -9.57
N GLN A 805 -32.41 -42.98 -8.75
CA GLN A 805 -31.98 -42.53 -7.43
C GLN A 805 -30.45 -42.38 -7.39
N ILE A 806 -29.98 -41.23 -6.91
CA ILE A 806 -28.58 -40.96 -6.58
C ILE A 806 -28.36 -41.30 -5.11
N GLY A 807 -27.24 -41.96 -4.79
CA GLY A 807 -26.76 -42.21 -3.43
C GLY A 807 -25.24 -42.24 -3.37
N GLY A 808 -24.66 -42.56 -2.21
CA GLY A 808 -23.21 -42.75 -2.03
C GLY A 808 -22.50 -41.48 -1.55
N SER A 809 -21.18 -41.40 -1.77
CA SER A 809 -20.36 -40.26 -1.34
C SER A 809 -19.92 -39.38 -2.51
N THR A 810 -19.44 -38.17 -2.22
CA THR A 810 -18.87 -37.25 -3.23
C THR A 810 -17.60 -37.76 -3.91
N ASP A 811 -16.92 -38.77 -3.36
CA ASP A 811 -15.79 -39.46 -3.98
C ASP A 811 -16.19 -40.79 -4.64
N SER A 812 -17.42 -41.26 -4.41
CA SER A 812 -17.95 -42.52 -4.94
C SER A 812 -19.47 -42.44 -5.07
N PRO A 813 -19.98 -41.66 -6.05
CA PRO A 813 -21.40 -41.55 -6.31
C PRO A 813 -21.94 -42.88 -6.83
N THR A 814 -23.22 -43.13 -6.58
CA THR A 814 -23.93 -44.33 -7.04
C THR A 814 -25.25 -43.94 -7.67
N LEU A 815 -25.61 -44.65 -8.74
CA LEU A 815 -26.84 -44.44 -9.49
C LEU A 815 -27.57 -45.77 -9.67
N ARG A 816 -28.88 -45.77 -9.46
CA ARG A 816 -29.74 -46.94 -9.70
C ARG A 816 -31.13 -46.52 -10.17
N ALA A 817 -31.83 -47.38 -10.89
CA ALA A 817 -33.25 -47.22 -11.15
C ALA A 817 -34.07 -47.25 -9.85
N GLY A 818 -35.10 -46.41 -9.81
CA GLY A 818 -36.12 -46.44 -8.77
C GLY A 818 -37.00 -47.70 -8.87
N PRO A 819 -37.81 -47.97 -7.83
CA PRO A 819 -38.81 -49.04 -7.83
C PRO A 819 -39.92 -48.81 -8.88
#